data_AF-A0A5C6K265-F1
#
_entry.id   AF-A0A5C6K265-F1
#
_cell.length_a   1.000
_cell.length_b   1.000
_cell.length_c   1.000
_cell.angle_alpha   90.00
_cell.angle_beta   90.00
_cell.angle_gamma   90.00
#
_symmetry.space_group_name_H-M   'P 1'
#
loop_
_entity.id
_entity.type
_entity.pdbx_description
1 polymer ?
#
loop_
_entity_poly.entity_id
_entity_poly.type
_entity_poly.pdbx_seq_one_letter_code
_entity_poly.pdbx_strand_id
1 'polypeptide(L)'
;MNKKFTTFLASAMLVSAFSVGTVAAYVGATAPAEEAASQLRAAVTVEKNQTVLFKTGEGTYLAAGNEDAEFGKFASVKPDEEAGFTLSELNQAMWTVSAVKNTLGETLYSFMNKATGLTFAVDPALAVASDKKDEAKEVTLGGSATEWVVKGTTLVSYVDGKKFVYLAQSGNKTILVKAESVGEDAVKIEFDKEGIPSAMSLAAADLNTLLQSVSAEGSFSLAMTPNVSKGNTNHMTATALTAENVMEGEGEDAVPTGYVNLKVADKKYVVVDTVYYKATEDPDLLQFGYDELNADKRETGSYQFKFTYNAQKNELYAQVKKVAYQLTATSGKGTEFAKEIKEKNDNSSWFVKKDYTLVNGTQATAEDKYIYMANLAGNIVLTVNTDRTDENCYTGEGEEKVLKEGVNISEKLQRTKITLGTQFTNLVPTTLANGVYMIQFKAGGSDRSELKGTYALANLAGSFGWAKQAERQDFNHMPAAQWVVTKNGVSSTSSIKIQNREFNDKAKEGVYPDVSIPENAQLYAVKDSKDVFFYTKEGNKTVADTVSFVAIKDAKDLKQGYRYVSEDSAMVQTYVFNYLHGLALDKYLYTPAGKGSIVRVNENGDKTNFRLVVVAKNDNYGVGDSLVRNVYQIKNDNGYLTYDSKAKKYVIGSTPTNFFLKENNCIDGKHYYALVEAVIREYTITGEDEIYLPAYNGFKSTDKIKNEKGEDVAIPTLEKDKKTPLFDKDGNYLVKDNSTIKKAFVYTANKDTKKIELSEINIAEANQTSKSDDAQKGLKVSVDDNTLDLTQGSTKDKFENGADREIRTSAFAVVTDNSPLYRRFNNAVLNESETADSLFFVEKIRKEYLMDEWNKNLTDKKVDYAGIWNKEKADGKLAFIVDTA
;
A
#
# COMPACT_ATOMS: atom_id res chain seq x y z
N MET A 1 42.44 24.42 -27.75
CA MET A 1 41.11 25.06 -27.65
C MET A 1 40.08 24.23 -28.41
N ASN A 2 39.24 23.49 -27.69
CA ASN A 2 37.77 23.59 -27.68
C ASN A 2 37.04 23.18 -28.97
N LYS A 3 36.37 22.01 -28.96
CA LYS A 3 34.95 21.88 -28.58
C LYS A 3 34.53 20.41 -28.45
N LYS A 4 33.52 20.21 -27.61
CA LYS A 4 33.09 18.99 -26.94
C LYS A 4 32.18 18.14 -27.84
N PHE A 5 32.27 16.81 -27.68
CA PHE A 5 31.26 15.85 -28.11
C PHE A 5 30.08 15.90 -27.13
N THR A 6 28.86 15.93 -27.66
CA THR A 6 27.61 15.94 -26.89
C THR A 6 26.66 14.87 -27.44
N THR A 7 26.42 13.85 -26.60
CA THR A 7 25.14 13.17 -26.34
C THR A 7 24.29 12.67 -27.52
N PHE A 8 24.36 11.36 -27.78
CA PHE A 8 23.25 10.58 -28.33
C PHE A 8 22.89 9.50 -27.29
N LEU A 9 21.89 9.79 -26.47
CA LEU A 9 21.35 8.91 -25.43
C LEU A 9 19.82 8.97 -25.58
N ALA A 10 19.19 7.90 -26.09
CA ALA A 10 17.78 7.53 -25.89
C ALA A 10 17.34 6.50 -26.94
N SER A 11 17.56 5.21 -26.65
CA SER A 11 16.75 4.05 -27.13
C SER A 11 17.46 2.74 -26.76
N ALA A 12 17.70 2.53 -25.46
CA ALA A 12 17.97 1.20 -24.95
C ALA A 12 16.65 0.62 -24.43
N MET A 13 16.19 -0.41 -25.13
CA MET A 13 15.03 -1.24 -24.83
C MET A 13 14.93 -1.61 -23.35
N LEU A 14 13.69 -1.66 -22.84
CA LEU A 14 13.33 -2.46 -21.68
C LEU A 14 13.81 -3.90 -21.92
N VAL A 15 14.95 -4.27 -21.34
CA VAL A 15 15.34 -5.66 -21.16
C VAL A 15 14.72 -6.09 -19.83
N SER A 16 13.66 -6.89 -19.92
CA SER A 16 13.16 -7.71 -18.83
C SER A 16 14.32 -8.55 -18.26
N ALA A 17 14.82 -8.20 -17.08
CA ALA A 17 15.82 -9.00 -16.41
C ALA A 17 15.16 -10.25 -15.80
N PHE A 18 15.59 -11.42 -16.28
CA PHE A 18 15.22 -12.81 -15.95
C PHE A 18 13.80 -13.22 -16.45
N SER A 19 13.57 -14.13 -17.40
CA SER A 19 14.35 -15.25 -17.97
C SER A 19 14.16 -15.38 -19.50
N VAL A 20 15.13 -14.92 -20.29
CA VAL A 20 15.26 -15.34 -21.72
C VAL A 20 16.48 -16.28 -21.89
N GLY A 21 17.39 -16.33 -20.90
CA GLY A 21 18.68 -16.99 -21.01
C GLY A 21 18.81 -18.37 -20.37
N THR A 22 17.88 -18.84 -19.53
CA THR A 22 18.06 -20.09 -18.76
C THR A 22 17.60 -21.33 -19.49
N VAL A 23 16.61 -21.22 -20.39
CA VAL A 23 16.21 -22.35 -21.23
C VAL A 23 17.35 -22.62 -22.23
N ALA A 24 17.81 -21.61 -22.99
CA ALA A 24 18.85 -21.73 -24.03
C ALA A 24 20.19 -22.38 -23.59
N ALA A 25 20.50 -22.43 -22.30
CA ALA A 25 21.71 -23.06 -21.77
C ALA A 25 21.60 -24.59 -21.55
N TYR A 26 20.41 -25.21 -21.66
CA TYR A 26 20.17 -26.55 -21.11
C TYR A 26 20.04 -27.72 -22.10
N VAL A 27 19.91 -27.55 -23.43
CA VAL A 27 19.91 -28.73 -24.37
C VAL A 27 21.30 -29.33 -24.59
N GLY A 28 22.27 -28.97 -23.76
CA GLY A 28 23.59 -29.59 -23.73
C GLY A 28 23.63 -30.81 -22.82
N ALA A 29 22.66 -31.72 -22.87
CA ALA A 29 22.80 -33.05 -22.28
C ALA A 29 21.86 -34.06 -22.94
N THR A 30 22.45 -35.18 -23.34
CA THR A 30 21.88 -36.32 -24.07
C THR A 30 20.53 -36.83 -23.55
N ALA A 31 19.63 -37.16 -24.48
CA ALA A 31 18.31 -37.74 -24.23
C ALA A 31 18.37 -38.99 -23.31
N PRO A 32 17.48 -39.12 -22.30
CA PRO A 32 17.30 -40.37 -21.58
C PRO A 32 16.49 -41.36 -22.43
N ALA A 33 16.81 -42.64 -22.27
CA ALA A 33 16.19 -43.76 -22.99
C ALA A 33 14.70 -43.91 -22.68
N GLU A 34 13.96 -44.32 -23.72
CA GLU A 34 12.59 -44.83 -23.69
C GLU A 34 12.41 -45.92 -22.64
N GLU A 35 11.69 -45.65 -21.55
CA GLU A 35 10.89 -46.67 -20.87
C GLU A 35 9.84 -46.06 -19.93
N ALA A 36 8.64 -46.67 -19.94
CA ALA A 36 7.43 -46.36 -19.17
C ALA A 36 6.50 -45.22 -19.68
N ALA A 37 6.12 -45.29 -20.96
CA ALA A 37 4.89 -44.67 -21.46
C ALA A 37 3.70 -45.59 -21.16
N SER A 38 2.99 -45.37 -20.06
CA SER A 38 1.63 -45.88 -19.87
C SER A 38 0.81 -44.88 -19.06
N GLN A 39 -0.26 -44.40 -19.69
CA GLN A 39 -1.31 -43.49 -19.20
C GLN A 39 -0.99 -41.99 -19.09
N LEU A 40 -0.50 -41.39 -20.17
CA LEU A 40 -0.70 -39.95 -20.43
C LEU A 40 -2.06 -39.77 -21.11
N ARG A 41 -3.08 -39.33 -20.36
CA ARG A 41 -4.24 -38.66 -20.99
C ARG A 41 -3.66 -37.50 -21.81
N ALA A 42 -4.02 -37.42 -23.09
CA ALA A 42 -3.54 -36.39 -24.00
C ALA A 42 -3.74 -35.00 -23.35
N ALA A 43 -2.64 -34.31 -23.06
CA ALA A 43 -2.72 -32.92 -22.61
C ALA A 43 -3.43 -32.12 -23.71
N VAL A 44 -4.56 -31.50 -23.39
CA VAL A 44 -5.28 -30.61 -24.30
C VAL A 44 -4.32 -29.48 -24.68
N THR A 45 -3.84 -29.47 -25.92
CA THR A 45 -3.07 -28.34 -26.46
C THR A 45 -4.00 -27.15 -26.64
N VAL A 46 -3.58 -25.98 -26.17
CA VAL A 46 -4.32 -24.71 -26.26
C VAL A 46 -3.56 -23.76 -27.18
N GLU A 47 -4.29 -23.00 -28.00
CA GLU A 47 -3.69 -22.10 -28.99
C GLU A 47 -3.67 -20.64 -28.53
N LYS A 48 -2.80 -19.83 -29.13
CA LYS A 48 -2.77 -18.39 -28.85
C LYS A 48 -4.12 -17.75 -29.18
N ASN A 49 -4.57 -16.84 -28.32
CA ASN A 49 -5.88 -16.16 -28.33
C ASN A 49 -7.08 -17.06 -28.00
N GLN A 50 -6.85 -18.33 -27.63
CA GLN A 50 -7.92 -19.20 -27.15
C GLN A 50 -8.28 -18.85 -25.70
N THR A 51 -9.58 -18.81 -25.39
CA THR A 51 -10.07 -18.71 -24.00
C THR A 51 -10.25 -20.10 -23.43
N VAL A 52 -9.84 -20.29 -22.17
CA VAL A 52 -9.93 -21.55 -21.43
C VAL A 52 -10.34 -21.30 -19.99
N LEU A 53 -10.95 -22.30 -19.35
CA LEU A 53 -11.13 -22.36 -17.90
C LEU A 53 -10.04 -23.25 -17.30
N PHE A 54 -9.58 -22.91 -16.09
CA PHE A 54 -8.61 -23.70 -15.35
C PHE A 54 -9.35 -24.56 -14.33
N LYS A 55 -9.73 -25.77 -14.70
CA LYS A 55 -10.47 -26.68 -13.83
C LYS A 55 -9.53 -27.32 -12.80
N THR A 56 -9.81 -27.13 -11.51
CA THR A 56 -8.95 -27.60 -10.41
C THR A 56 -9.53 -28.75 -9.60
N GLY A 57 -10.81 -29.06 -9.80
CA GLY A 57 -11.52 -30.14 -9.13
C GLY A 57 -12.86 -30.41 -9.80
N GLU A 58 -13.74 -31.13 -9.10
CA GLU A 58 -15.10 -31.41 -9.57
C GLU A 58 -15.94 -30.14 -9.56
N GLY A 59 -16.13 -29.55 -10.75
CA GLY A 59 -16.89 -28.32 -10.95
C GLY A 59 -16.22 -27.05 -10.43
N THR A 60 -14.97 -27.09 -9.96
CA THR A 60 -14.26 -25.91 -9.42
C THR A 60 -13.23 -25.39 -10.41
N TYR A 61 -13.14 -24.07 -10.55
CA TYR A 61 -12.26 -23.38 -11.48
C TYR A 61 -11.39 -22.34 -10.77
N LEU A 62 -10.10 -22.27 -11.14
CA LEU A 62 -9.17 -21.24 -10.68
C LEU A 62 -9.47 -19.92 -11.39
N ALA A 63 -9.69 -18.88 -10.59
CA ALA A 63 -10.08 -17.55 -11.04
C ALA A 63 -9.12 -16.49 -10.51
N ALA A 64 -9.22 -15.29 -11.07
CA ALA A 64 -8.64 -14.09 -10.45
C ALA A 64 -9.76 -13.28 -9.80
N GLY A 65 -9.61 -12.94 -8.53
CA GLY A 65 -10.53 -12.02 -7.89
C GLY A 65 -10.49 -10.67 -8.60
N ASN A 66 -11.66 -10.08 -8.85
CA ASN A 66 -11.83 -8.83 -9.59
C ASN A 66 -12.52 -7.74 -8.76
N GLU A 67 -12.83 -8.04 -7.50
CA GLU A 67 -13.51 -7.15 -6.58
C GLU A 67 -12.66 -6.95 -5.33
N ASP A 68 -12.71 -5.74 -4.79
CA ASP A 68 -12.35 -5.51 -3.41
C ASP A 68 -10.95 -6.05 -3.00
N ALA A 69 -10.81 -6.58 -1.78
CA ALA A 69 -9.53 -7.04 -1.22
C ALA A 69 -8.97 -8.25 -1.99
N GLU A 70 -9.80 -8.86 -2.82
CA GLU A 70 -9.49 -10.04 -3.59
C GLU A 70 -8.99 -9.68 -5.00
N PHE A 71 -8.96 -8.39 -5.38
CA PHE A 71 -8.46 -7.97 -6.68
C PHE A 71 -7.03 -8.45 -6.94
N GLY A 72 -6.88 -9.25 -7.99
CA GLY A 72 -5.63 -9.87 -8.40
C GLY A 72 -5.14 -10.99 -7.49
N LYS A 73 -5.90 -11.43 -6.48
CA LYS A 73 -5.63 -12.68 -5.77
C LYS A 73 -6.16 -13.87 -6.56
N PHE A 74 -5.64 -15.05 -6.27
CA PHE A 74 -6.22 -16.29 -6.78
C PHE A 74 -7.50 -16.64 -6.00
N ALA A 75 -8.59 -16.79 -6.73
CA ALA A 75 -9.89 -17.19 -6.20
C ALA A 75 -10.30 -18.55 -6.78
N SER A 76 -11.33 -19.16 -6.20
CA SER A 76 -11.97 -20.34 -6.75
C SER A 76 -13.43 -20.03 -7.04
N VAL A 77 -13.88 -20.40 -8.23
CA VAL A 77 -15.27 -20.27 -8.66
C VAL A 77 -15.86 -21.66 -8.83
N LYS A 78 -17.03 -21.88 -8.25
CA LYS A 78 -17.81 -23.10 -8.44
C LYS A 78 -19.21 -22.70 -8.91
N PRO A 79 -19.53 -22.80 -10.22
CA PRO A 79 -20.87 -22.53 -10.72
C PRO A 79 -21.90 -23.48 -10.08
N ASP A 80 -23.15 -23.03 -10.08
CA ASP A 80 -24.28 -23.85 -9.64
C ASP A 80 -24.47 -25.05 -10.58
N GLU A 81 -24.86 -26.20 -10.02
CA GLU A 81 -25.02 -27.44 -10.80
C GLU A 81 -26.19 -27.39 -11.78
N GLU A 82 -27.27 -26.67 -11.44
CA GLU A 82 -28.47 -26.54 -12.27
C GLU A 82 -28.45 -25.25 -13.12
N ALA A 83 -28.09 -24.12 -12.51
CA ALA A 83 -28.11 -22.81 -13.16
C ALA A 83 -26.82 -22.48 -13.93
N GLY A 84 -25.72 -23.18 -13.66
CA GLY A 84 -24.42 -22.93 -14.29
C GLY A 84 -23.74 -21.65 -13.79
N PHE A 85 -22.89 -21.06 -14.64
CA PHE A 85 -22.16 -19.83 -14.32
C PHE A 85 -23.07 -18.60 -14.38
N THR A 86 -22.94 -17.71 -13.40
CA THR A 86 -23.26 -16.28 -13.63
C THR A 86 -22.18 -15.62 -14.49
N LEU A 87 -22.49 -14.48 -15.12
CA LEU A 87 -21.51 -13.77 -15.94
C LEU A 87 -20.30 -13.27 -15.13
N SER A 88 -20.49 -12.91 -13.85
CA SER A 88 -19.42 -12.49 -12.93
C SER A 88 -18.40 -13.60 -12.75
N GLU A 89 -18.90 -14.75 -12.33
CA GLU A 89 -18.14 -15.94 -12.03
C GLU A 89 -17.37 -16.42 -13.26
N LEU A 90 -18.04 -16.44 -14.43
CA LEU A 90 -17.40 -16.84 -15.67
C LEU A 90 -16.27 -15.89 -16.07
N ASN A 91 -16.49 -14.57 -15.98
CA ASN A 91 -15.46 -13.59 -16.33
C ASN A 91 -14.23 -13.73 -15.43
N GLN A 92 -14.41 -13.96 -14.13
CA GLN A 92 -13.33 -14.20 -13.17
C GLN A 92 -12.54 -15.48 -13.49
N ALA A 93 -13.23 -16.54 -13.94
CA ALA A 93 -12.63 -17.85 -14.23
C ALA A 93 -12.00 -17.97 -15.63
N MET A 94 -12.33 -17.10 -16.58
CA MET A 94 -11.83 -17.16 -17.95
C MET A 94 -10.39 -16.64 -18.09
N TRP A 95 -9.52 -17.45 -18.68
CA TRP A 95 -8.14 -17.11 -19.02
C TRP A 95 -7.92 -17.17 -20.53
N THR A 96 -7.40 -16.10 -21.11
CA THR A 96 -6.99 -16.06 -22.53
C THR A 96 -5.52 -16.44 -22.65
N VAL A 97 -5.20 -17.39 -23.54
CA VAL A 97 -3.82 -17.74 -23.87
C VAL A 97 -3.17 -16.59 -24.63
N SER A 98 -2.36 -15.78 -23.96
CA SER A 98 -1.76 -14.57 -24.53
C SER A 98 -0.51 -14.86 -25.38
N ALA A 99 0.21 -15.93 -25.07
CA ALA A 99 1.36 -16.39 -25.85
C ALA A 99 1.51 -17.92 -25.78
N VAL A 100 1.98 -18.50 -26.89
CA VAL A 100 2.44 -19.89 -26.98
C VAL A 100 3.82 -19.85 -27.64
N LYS A 101 4.83 -20.45 -27.00
CA LYS A 101 6.21 -20.52 -27.50
C LYS A 101 6.72 -21.94 -27.37
N ASN A 102 7.54 -22.38 -28.33
CA ASN A 102 8.25 -23.65 -28.23
C ASN A 102 9.73 -23.36 -27.99
N THR A 103 10.26 -23.83 -26.86
CA THR A 103 11.66 -23.64 -26.50
C THR A 103 12.21 -24.97 -26.00
N LEU A 104 13.16 -25.56 -26.73
CA LEU A 104 13.89 -26.78 -26.36
C LEU A 104 13.01 -28.01 -26.08
N GLY A 105 11.98 -28.20 -26.90
CA GLY A 105 11.08 -29.36 -26.80
C GLY A 105 9.93 -29.18 -25.81
N GLU A 106 9.89 -28.07 -25.07
CA GLU A 106 8.79 -27.72 -24.18
C GLU A 106 7.93 -26.59 -24.77
N THR A 107 6.62 -26.70 -24.55
CA THR A 107 5.64 -25.66 -24.92
C THR A 107 5.37 -24.75 -23.71
N LEU A 108 5.70 -23.47 -23.86
CA LEU A 108 5.45 -22.45 -22.84
C LEU A 108 4.18 -21.67 -23.17
N TYR A 109 3.36 -21.48 -22.14
CA TYR A 109 2.13 -20.73 -22.20
C TYR A 109 2.20 -19.47 -21.33
N SER A 110 1.59 -18.41 -21.80
CA SER A 110 1.23 -17.25 -20.97
C SER A 110 -0.28 -17.05 -21.03
N PHE A 111 -0.86 -16.61 -19.93
CA PHE A 111 -2.30 -16.43 -19.81
C PHE A 111 -2.62 -15.04 -19.29
N MET A 112 -3.77 -14.52 -19.67
CA MET A 112 -4.31 -13.24 -19.20
C MET A 112 -5.74 -13.47 -18.72
N ASN A 113 -6.03 -13.06 -17.48
CA ASN A 113 -7.38 -13.16 -16.94
C ASN A 113 -8.31 -12.17 -17.64
N LYS A 114 -9.50 -12.63 -18.00
CA LYS A 114 -10.47 -11.79 -18.71
C LYS A 114 -11.05 -10.71 -17.81
N ALA A 115 -11.48 -11.02 -16.58
CA ALA A 115 -12.09 -10.03 -15.67
C ALA A 115 -11.13 -8.93 -15.18
N THR A 116 -9.84 -9.21 -15.02
CA THR A 116 -8.90 -8.23 -14.42
C THR A 116 -7.92 -7.64 -15.43
N GLY A 117 -7.70 -8.31 -16.57
CA GLY A 117 -6.62 -7.98 -17.52
C GLY A 117 -5.22 -8.35 -17.02
N LEU A 118 -5.12 -8.96 -15.83
CA LEU A 118 -3.84 -9.35 -15.23
C LEU A 118 -3.28 -10.60 -15.92
N THR A 119 -1.96 -10.60 -16.13
CA THR A 119 -1.25 -11.80 -16.60
C THR A 119 -1.24 -12.83 -15.46
N PHE A 120 -1.40 -14.12 -15.77
CA PHE A 120 -1.14 -15.24 -14.86
C PHE A 120 0.36 -15.27 -14.55
N ALA A 121 0.75 -14.40 -13.64
CA ALA A 121 2.12 -14.10 -13.28
C ALA A 121 2.26 -14.16 -11.77
N VAL A 122 3.36 -14.73 -11.30
CA VAL A 122 3.68 -14.79 -9.87
C VAL A 122 5.10 -14.31 -9.63
N ASP A 123 5.38 -13.84 -8.42
CA ASP A 123 6.73 -13.46 -8.01
C ASP A 123 7.45 -14.65 -7.38
N PRO A 124 8.46 -15.24 -8.05
CA PRO A 124 9.23 -16.36 -7.51
C PRO A 124 9.86 -16.09 -6.14
N ALA A 125 10.08 -14.83 -5.77
CA ALA A 125 10.65 -14.47 -4.48
C ALA A 125 9.68 -14.72 -3.30
N LEU A 126 8.39 -14.87 -3.57
CA LEU A 126 7.39 -15.28 -2.56
C LEU A 126 7.35 -16.80 -2.37
N ALA A 127 8.03 -17.58 -3.22
CA ALA A 127 7.98 -19.02 -3.17
C ALA A 127 8.75 -19.57 -1.96
N VAL A 128 8.10 -20.44 -1.18
CA VAL A 128 8.75 -21.16 -0.08
C VAL A 128 9.22 -22.54 -0.52
N ALA A 129 10.17 -23.11 0.21
CA ALA A 129 10.52 -24.52 0.04
C ALA A 129 9.34 -25.42 0.47
N SER A 130 9.25 -26.62 -0.10
CA SER A 130 8.14 -27.55 0.12
C SER A 130 7.96 -27.98 1.60
N ASP A 131 9.01 -27.92 2.40
CA ASP A 131 9.03 -28.20 3.84
C ASP A 131 8.73 -26.97 4.71
N LYS A 132 8.50 -25.80 4.12
CA LYS A 132 8.28 -24.51 4.80
C LYS A 132 6.95 -23.85 4.44
N LYS A 133 5.93 -24.65 4.12
CA LYS A 133 4.62 -24.16 3.66
C LYS A 133 3.90 -23.30 4.70
N ASP A 134 4.15 -23.53 5.99
CA ASP A 134 3.56 -22.74 7.08
C ASP A 134 4.11 -21.30 7.13
N GLU A 135 5.26 -21.04 6.51
CA GLU A 135 5.85 -19.70 6.38
C GLU A 135 5.32 -18.95 5.13
N ALA A 136 4.54 -19.62 4.27
CA ALA A 136 4.10 -19.07 3.00
C ALA A 136 3.05 -17.98 3.16
N LYS A 137 3.20 -16.92 2.37
CA LYS A 137 2.18 -15.89 2.22
C LYS A 137 1.21 -16.27 1.10
N GLU A 138 -0.01 -15.74 1.20
CA GLU A 138 -0.98 -15.82 0.11
C GLU A 138 -0.41 -15.14 -1.14
N VAL A 139 -0.53 -15.83 -2.28
CA VAL A 139 0.05 -15.37 -3.54
C VAL A 139 -0.95 -14.49 -4.32
N THR A 140 -0.45 -13.40 -4.87
CA THR A 140 -1.20 -12.47 -5.72
C THR A 140 -0.59 -12.43 -7.11
N LEU A 141 -1.39 -12.05 -8.11
CA LEU A 141 -0.96 -11.86 -9.48
C LEU A 141 0.00 -10.68 -9.61
N GLY A 142 1.11 -10.93 -10.29
CA GLY A 142 2.22 -10.00 -10.43
C GLY A 142 3.56 -10.71 -10.18
N GLY A 143 4.59 -10.33 -10.93
CA GLY A 143 5.93 -10.90 -10.75
C GLY A 143 6.61 -11.24 -12.07
N SER A 144 7.73 -11.98 -11.98
CA SER A 144 8.56 -12.34 -13.15
C SER A 144 8.22 -13.69 -13.78
N ALA A 145 7.56 -14.61 -13.06
CA ALA A 145 7.18 -15.90 -13.62
C ALA A 145 5.87 -15.76 -14.41
N THR A 146 6.00 -15.45 -15.70
CA THR A 146 4.87 -15.21 -16.63
C THR A 146 4.68 -16.34 -17.66
N GLU A 147 5.61 -17.29 -17.71
CA GLU A 147 5.65 -18.37 -18.68
C GLU A 147 5.57 -19.72 -17.95
N TRP A 148 4.69 -20.58 -18.41
CA TRP A 148 4.28 -21.79 -17.72
C TRP A 148 4.35 -23.01 -18.63
N VAL A 149 4.88 -24.11 -18.09
CA VAL A 149 4.93 -25.43 -18.72
C VAL A 149 3.92 -26.34 -18.03
N VAL A 150 3.23 -27.18 -18.80
CA VAL A 150 2.31 -28.18 -18.26
C VAL A 150 3.10 -29.44 -17.92
N LYS A 151 3.25 -29.75 -16.62
CA LYS A 151 3.90 -30.97 -16.14
C LYS A 151 2.85 -31.87 -15.47
N GLY A 152 2.44 -32.92 -16.17
CA GLY A 152 1.28 -33.71 -15.77
C GLY A 152 0.00 -32.87 -15.83
N THR A 153 -0.61 -32.60 -14.69
CA THR A 153 -1.76 -31.68 -14.57
C THR A 153 -1.40 -30.41 -13.81
N THR A 154 -0.13 -30.02 -13.70
CA THR A 154 0.26 -28.82 -12.94
C THR A 154 0.99 -27.83 -13.84
N LEU A 155 0.69 -26.54 -13.67
CA LEU A 155 1.46 -25.45 -14.29
C LEU A 155 2.70 -25.16 -13.46
N VAL A 156 3.86 -25.24 -14.09
CA VAL A 156 5.16 -24.96 -13.46
C VAL A 156 5.92 -23.87 -14.22
N SER A 157 6.64 -23.01 -13.51
CA SER A 157 7.51 -22.00 -14.11
C SER A 157 8.95 -22.18 -13.63
N TYR A 158 9.92 -22.22 -14.56
CA TYR A 158 11.32 -22.46 -14.22
C TYR A 158 12.00 -21.18 -13.73
N VAL A 159 12.55 -21.21 -12.51
CA VAL A 159 13.11 -20.00 -11.86
C VAL A 159 14.60 -20.11 -11.55
N ASP A 160 15.12 -21.31 -11.28
CA ASP A 160 16.55 -21.51 -10.96
C ASP A 160 17.13 -22.86 -11.45
N GLY A 161 16.95 -23.20 -12.72
CA GLY A 161 17.65 -24.31 -13.38
C GLY A 161 17.21 -25.72 -12.94
N LYS A 162 17.24 -26.04 -11.64
CA LYS A 162 16.77 -27.31 -11.07
C LYS A 162 15.38 -27.21 -10.43
N LYS A 163 15.01 -26.05 -9.87
CA LYS A 163 13.70 -25.89 -9.23
C LYS A 163 12.78 -25.04 -10.10
N PHE A 164 11.51 -25.43 -10.05
CA PHE A 164 10.42 -24.68 -10.61
C PHE A 164 9.51 -24.20 -9.49
N VAL A 165 8.77 -23.13 -9.77
CA VAL A 165 7.67 -22.68 -8.91
C VAL A 165 6.35 -23.21 -9.44
N TYR A 166 5.44 -23.50 -8.53
CA TYR A 166 4.08 -23.92 -8.82
C TYR A 166 3.13 -23.47 -7.70
N LEU A 167 1.84 -23.36 -8.03
CA LEU A 167 0.80 -23.05 -7.05
C LEU A 167 0.46 -24.30 -6.23
N ALA A 168 0.29 -24.14 -4.91
CA ALA A 168 -0.15 -25.19 -4.00
C ALA A 168 -1.25 -24.67 -3.06
N GLN A 169 -2.04 -25.58 -2.51
CA GLN A 169 -3.06 -25.25 -1.50
C GLN A 169 -2.52 -25.46 -0.09
N SER A 170 -2.68 -24.47 0.78
CA SER A 170 -2.40 -24.56 2.22
C SER A 170 -3.59 -24.03 3.02
N GLY A 171 -4.40 -24.95 3.55
CA GLY A 171 -5.72 -24.61 4.09
C GLY A 171 -6.60 -23.97 3.02
N ASN A 172 -7.10 -22.76 3.28
CA ASN A 172 -7.90 -21.98 2.32
C ASN A 172 -7.06 -21.01 1.46
N LYS A 173 -5.73 -21.01 1.59
CA LYS A 173 -4.85 -20.08 0.89
C LYS A 173 -4.15 -20.76 -0.28
N THR A 174 -4.12 -20.06 -1.41
CA THR A 174 -3.23 -20.41 -2.52
C THR A 174 -1.84 -19.83 -2.23
N ILE A 175 -0.81 -20.68 -2.23
CA ILE A 175 0.58 -20.33 -1.93
C ILE A 175 1.49 -20.69 -3.11
N LEU A 176 2.71 -20.15 -3.09
CA LEU A 176 3.73 -20.45 -4.09
C LEU A 176 4.81 -21.36 -3.49
N VAL A 177 5.07 -22.50 -4.11
CA VAL A 177 6.08 -23.48 -3.67
C VAL A 177 7.18 -23.60 -4.72
N LYS A 178 8.42 -23.72 -4.26
CA LYS A 178 9.61 -23.94 -5.09
C LYS A 178 10.25 -25.29 -4.77
N ALA A 179 10.29 -26.20 -5.74
CA ALA A 179 10.85 -27.55 -5.56
C ALA A 179 11.40 -28.14 -6.88
N GLU A 180 12.11 -29.27 -6.77
CA GLU A 180 12.62 -30.04 -7.92
C GLU A 180 11.59 -31.05 -8.46
N SER A 181 10.58 -31.39 -7.65
CA SER A 181 9.45 -32.25 -8.00
C SER A 181 8.13 -31.60 -7.58
N VAL A 182 7.04 -31.92 -8.30
CA VAL A 182 5.71 -31.40 -8.00
C VAL A 182 5.15 -32.19 -6.81
N GLY A 183 4.77 -31.51 -5.73
CA GLY A 183 4.12 -32.13 -4.57
C GLY A 183 2.65 -32.50 -4.83
N GLU A 184 2.09 -33.39 -4.01
CA GLU A 184 0.69 -33.83 -4.14
C GLU A 184 -0.34 -32.72 -3.88
N ASP A 185 0.05 -31.71 -3.11
CA ASP A 185 -0.73 -30.51 -2.76
C ASP A 185 -0.71 -29.43 -3.84
N ALA A 186 -0.03 -29.69 -4.96
CA ALA A 186 -0.04 -28.79 -6.10
C ALA A 186 -1.45 -28.59 -6.64
N VAL A 187 -1.74 -27.36 -7.06
CA VAL A 187 -2.97 -27.05 -7.79
C VAL A 187 -2.93 -27.78 -9.12
N LYS A 188 -3.79 -28.78 -9.25
CA LYS A 188 -4.01 -29.50 -10.51
C LYS A 188 -4.90 -28.63 -11.39
N ILE A 189 -4.59 -28.54 -12.67
CA ILE A 189 -5.23 -27.71 -13.68
C ILE A 189 -5.46 -28.56 -14.92
N GLU A 190 -6.71 -28.70 -15.29
CA GLU A 190 -7.16 -29.20 -16.59
C GLU A 190 -7.73 -28.01 -17.38
N PHE A 191 -7.35 -27.88 -18.66
CA PHE A 191 -7.88 -26.83 -19.52
C PHE A 191 -9.25 -27.25 -20.06
N ASP A 192 -10.30 -26.60 -19.56
CA ASP A 192 -11.67 -26.85 -19.97
C ASP A 192 -12.14 -25.78 -20.96
N LYS A 193 -12.37 -26.21 -22.21
CA LYS A 193 -12.89 -25.38 -23.30
C LYS A 193 -14.39 -25.57 -23.47
N GLU A 194 -14.86 -26.79 -23.23
CA GLU A 194 -16.25 -27.21 -23.45
C GLU A 194 -17.17 -26.70 -22.33
N GLY A 195 -16.62 -26.51 -21.13
CA GLY A 195 -17.31 -25.91 -19.99
C GLY A 195 -17.59 -24.41 -20.13
N ILE A 196 -17.07 -23.74 -21.17
CA ILE A 196 -17.39 -22.33 -21.44
C ILE A 196 -18.77 -22.27 -22.12
N PRO A 197 -19.77 -21.57 -21.54
CA PRO A 197 -21.11 -21.50 -22.11
C PRO A 197 -21.13 -20.89 -23.53
N SER A 198 -21.84 -21.56 -24.43
CA SER A 198 -22.09 -21.09 -25.81
C SER A 198 -23.32 -20.16 -25.90
N ALA A 199 -24.13 -20.10 -24.85
CA ALA A 199 -25.27 -19.20 -24.72
C ALA A 199 -25.54 -18.89 -23.24
N MET A 200 -25.58 -17.59 -22.90
CA MET A 200 -25.98 -17.08 -21.58
C MET A 200 -26.99 -15.96 -21.76
N SER A 201 -28.16 -16.08 -21.14
CA SER A 201 -29.14 -14.98 -21.12
C SER A 201 -28.65 -13.87 -20.19
N LEU A 202 -28.66 -12.62 -20.65
CA LEU A 202 -28.22 -11.48 -19.86
C LEU A 202 -29.41 -10.72 -19.28
N ALA A 203 -29.35 -10.41 -17.98
CA ALA A 203 -30.33 -9.56 -17.31
C ALA A 203 -29.94 -8.07 -17.43
N ALA A 204 -30.85 -7.18 -17.01
CA ALA A 204 -30.60 -5.74 -16.98
C ALA A 204 -29.36 -5.37 -16.14
N ALA A 205 -29.13 -6.07 -15.03
CA ALA A 205 -27.95 -5.84 -14.19
C ALA A 205 -26.64 -6.11 -14.94
N ASP A 206 -26.57 -7.22 -15.69
CA ASP A 206 -25.41 -7.56 -16.51
C ASP A 206 -25.16 -6.51 -17.58
N LEU A 207 -26.21 -6.06 -18.27
CA LEU A 207 -26.08 -5.04 -19.32
C LEU A 207 -25.66 -3.68 -18.74
N ASN A 208 -26.30 -3.22 -17.67
CA ASN A 208 -26.07 -1.89 -17.10
C ASN A 208 -24.69 -1.73 -16.47
N THR A 209 -24.17 -2.78 -15.85
CA THR A 209 -22.84 -2.74 -15.20
C THR A 209 -21.69 -2.87 -16.20
N LEU A 210 -21.90 -2.49 -17.47
CA LEU A 210 -20.96 -2.71 -18.58
C LEU A 210 -20.51 -4.17 -18.63
N LEU A 211 -21.43 -5.12 -18.43
CA LEU A 211 -21.14 -6.55 -18.37
C LEU A 211 -20.16 -6.87 -17.24
N GLN A 212 -20.38 -6.14 -16.14
CA GLN A 212 -19.70 -6.21 -14.85
C GLN A 212 -18.26 -5.68 -14.85
N SER A 213 -17.99 -4.60 -15.60
CA SER A 213 -16.69 -3.93 -15.65
C SER A 213 -16.48 -2.80 -14.65
N VAL A 214 -17.54 -2.28 -14.06
CA VAL A 214 -17.50 -1.23 -13.04
C VAL A 214 -18.68 -1.41 -12.09
N SER A 215 -18.48 -1.14 -10.81
CA SER A 215 -19.53 -1.26 -9.78
C SER A 215 -20.59 -0.15 -9.83
N ALA A 216 -20.51 0.81 -10.78
CA ALA A 216 -21.22 2.09 -10.64
C ALA A 216 -21.74 2.78 -11.92
N GLU A 217 -21.75 2.16 -13.11
CA GLU A 217 -22.44 2.79 -14.26
C GLU A 217 -23.87 2.26 -14.41
N GLY A 218 -24.81 3.20 -14.55
CA GLY A 218 -26.24 2.92 -14.80
C GLY A 218 -26.59 2.90 -16.28
N SER A 219 -25.60 2.80 -17.18
CA SER A 219 -25.81 2.79 -18.63
C SER A 219 -24.68 2.07 -19.37
N PHE A 220 -24.96 1.53 -20.56
CA PHE A 220 -24.02 0.80 -21.41
C PHE A 220 -24.09 1.26 -22.88
N SER A 221 -23.10 0.87 -23.67
CA SER A 221 -23.06 1.12 -25.12
C SER A 221 -22.65 -0.14 -25.86
N LEU A 222 -23.19 -0.33 -27.07
CA LEU A 222 -22.87 -1.49 -27.91
C LEU A 222 -21.90 -1.09 -29.03
N ALA A 223 -20.92 -1.96 -29.29
CA ALA A 223 -20.03 -1.84 -30.44
C ALA A 223 -20.44 -2.87 -31.50
N MET A 224 -20.79 -2.39 -32.70
CA MET A 224 -21.28 -3.23 -33.81
C MET A 224 -20.36 -3.12 -35.03
N THR A 225 -19.98 -4.25 -35.62
CA THR A 225 -19.15 -4.31 -36.85
C THR A 225 -19.71 -5.33 -37.85
N PRO A 226 -20.15 -4.91 -39.06
CA PRO A 226 -20.27 -3.52 -39.54
C PRO A 226 -21.36 -2.73 -38.78
N ASN A 227 -21.24 -1.40 -38.83
CA ASN A 227 -22.28 -0.48 -38.38
C ASN A 227 -23.07 0.07 -39.59
N VAL A 228 -24.16 0.80 -39.36
CA VAL A 228 -24.95 1.44 -40.40
C VAL A 228 -24.10 2.41 -41.23
N SER A 229 -24.44 2.55 -42.50
CA SER A 229 -23.77 3.47 -43.41
C SER A 229 -23.95 4.94 -43.02
N LYS A 230 -22.98 5.77 -43.41
CA LYS A 230 -22.95 7.21 -43.07
C LYS A 230 -24.24 7.90 -43.50
N GLY A 231 -24.90 8.57 -42.55
CA GLY A 231 -26.18 9.26 -42.77
C GLY A 231 -27.40 8.53 -42.20
N ASN A 232 -27.25 7.26 -41.81
CA ASN A 232 -28.27 6.52 -41.06
C ASN A 232 -27.97 6.55 -39.54
N THR A 233 -29.01 6.42 -38.73
CA THR A 233 -28.89 6.31 -37.27
C THR A 233 -29.02 4.86 -36.83
N ASN A 234 -28.02 4.35 -36.11
CA ASN A 234 -28.13 3.08 -35.39
C ASN A 234 -28.68 3.35 -33.98
N HIS A 235 -29.98 3.17 -33.78
CA HIS A 235 -30.65 3.45 -32.51
C HIS A 235 -30.22 2.52 -31.35
N MET A 236 -29.44 1.47 -31.62
CA MET A 236 -28.84 0.60 -30.60
C MET A 236 -27.45 1.09 -30.14
N THR A 237 -26.82 2.02 -30.89
CA THR A 237 -25.47 2.52 -30.60
C THR A 237 -25.35 4.05 -30.62
N ALA A 238 -26.40 4.77 -31.01
CA ALA A 238 -26.38 6.23 -31.19
C ALA A 238 -26.37 7.00 -29.87
N THR A 239 -26.81 6.37 -28.77
CA THR A 239 -26.80 6.92 -27.42
C THR A 239 -26.52 5.81 -26.42
N ALA A 240 -26.04 6.16 -25.23
CA ALA A 240 -25.93 5.21 -24.13
C ALA A 240 -27.33 4.73 -23.71
N LEU A 241 -27.42 3.45 -23.36
CA LEU A 241 -28.67 2.74 -23.02
C LEU A 241 -28.67 2.33 -21.56
N THR A 242 -29.84 2.28 -20.93
CA THR A 242 -30.08 1.63 -19.64
C THR A 242 -31.08 0.51 -19.83
N ALA A 243 -30.75 -0.71 -19.41
CA ALA A 243 -31.64 -1.85 -19.45
C ALA A 243 -32.56 -1.88 -18.21
N GLU A 244 -33.82 -2.26 -18.39
CA GLU A 244 -34.76 -2.53 -17.31
C GLU A 244 -35.35 -3.93 -17.53
N ASN A 245 -35.36 -4.79 -16.50
CA ASN A 245 -35.91 -6.14 -16.62
C ASN A 245 -37.41 -6.08 -16.92
N VAL A 246 -37.86 -6.90 -17.87
CA VAL A 246 -39.28 -7.13 -18.11
C VAL A 246 -39.75 -8.23 -17.16
N MET A 247 -40.64 -7.87 -16.24
CA MET A 247 -41.19 -8.77 -15.22
C MET A 247 -42.56 -9.33 -15.66
N GLU A 248 -42.86 -10.55 -15.27
CA GLU A 248 -44.16 -11.21 -15.42
C GLU A 248 -44.79 -11.45 -14.04
N GLY A 249 -46.08 -11.13 -13.89
CA GLY A 249 -46.78 -11.10 -12.61
C GLY A 249 -46.82 -9.70 -11.96
N GLU A 250 -47.47 -9.60 -10.80
CA GLU A 250 -47.58 -8.35 -10.02
C GLU A 250 -47.04 -8.55 -8.60
N GLY A 251 -46.51 -7.49 -8.00
CA GLY A 251 -46.03 -7.52 -6.61
C GLY A 251 -44.71 -8.26 -6.40
N GLU A 252 -44.50 -8.81 -5.21
CA GLU A 252 -43.25 -9.48 -4.81
C GLU A 252 -43.02 -10.83 -5.52
N ASP A 253 -44.06 -11.42 -6.12
CA ASP A 253 -43.99 -12.70 -6.85
C ASP A 253 -43.59 -12.53 -8.33
N ALA A 254 -43.33 -11.31 -8.79
CA ALA A 254 -43.00 -11.04 -10.18
C ALA A 254 -41.64 -11.64 -10.58
N VAL A 255 -41.61 -12.40 -11.69
CA VAL A 255 -40.40 -13.08 -12.17
C VAL A 255 -39.86 -12.43 -13.46
N PRO A 256 -38.53 -12.32 -13.63
CA PRO A 256 -37.96 -11.81 -14.88
C PRO A 256 -38.27 -12.74 -16.07
N THR A 257 -38.72 -12.17 -17.18
CA THR A 257 -39.06 -12.91 -18.42
C THR A 257 -37.84 -13.27 -19.28
N GLY A 258 -36.65 -12.80 -18.91
CA GLY A 258 -35.43 -12.90 -19.74
C GLY A 258 -35.32 -11.83 -20.84
N TYR A 259 -36.29 -10.91 -20.94
CA TYR A 259 -36.22 -9.73 -21.81
C TYR A 259 -35.94 -8.46 -21.00
N VAL A 260 -35.38 -7.46 -21.68
CA VAL A 260 -35.14 -6.12 -21.14
C VAL A 260 -35.73 -5.04 -22.04
N ASN A 261 -36.18 -3.94 -21.44
CA ASN A 261 -36.47 -2.70 -22.17
C ASN A 261 -35.19 -1.84 -22.20
N LEU A 262 -34.89 -1.25 -23.36
CA LEU A 262 -33.69 -0.43 -23.55
C LEU A 262 -34.03 1.05 -23.53
N LYS A 263 -33.65 1.74 -22.46
CA LYS A 263 -34.00 3.14 -22.18
C LYS A 263 -32.89 4.11 -22.59
N VAL A 264 -33.27 5.28 -23.07
CA VAL A 264 -32.37 6.41 -23.38
C VAL A 264 -32.60 7.57 -22.40
N ALA A 265 -31.70 8.55 -22.36
CA ALA A 265 -31.70 9.66 -21.38
C ALA A 265 -33.05 10.42 -21.25
N ASP A 266 -33.83 10.52 -22.34
CA ASP A 266 -35.14 11.17 -22.37
C ASP A 266 -36.30 10.29 -21.83
N LYS A 267 -36.00 9.18 -21.13
CA LYS A 267 -36.97 8.17 -20.66
C LYS A 267 -37.77 7.47 -21.78
N LYS A 268 -37.34 7.59 -23.02
CA LYS A 268 -37.85 6.80 -24.16
C LYS A 268 -37.14 5.46 -24.24
N TYR A 269 -37.72 4.54 -24.99
CA TYR A 269 -37.22 3.19 -25.19
C TYR A 269 -36.95 2.91 -26.66
N VAL A 270 -35.94 2.10 -26.94
CA VAL A 270 -35.70 1.55 -28.27
C VAL A 270 -36.91 0.72 -28.68
N VAL A 271 -37.41 0.94 -29.90
CA VAL A 271 -38.56 0.23 -30.44
C VAL A 271 -38.34 -0.08 -31.92
N VAL A 272 -38.84 -1.23 -32.38
CA VAL A 272 -38.81 -1.61 -33.79
C VAL A 272 -40.10 -2.34 -34.19
N ASP A 273 -41.02 -1.61 -34.77
CA ASP A 273 -42.21 -2.12 -35.46
C ASP A 273 -42.79 -1.00 -36.34
N THR A 274 -43.79 -1.34 -37.16
CA THR A 274 -44.76 -0.42 -37.81
C THR A 274 -44.23 0.69 -38.75
N VAL A 275 -42.92 0.95 -38.79
CA VAL A 275 -42.29 2.01 -39.57
C VAL A 275 -41.26 1.42 -40.52
N TYR A 276 -41.32 1.79 -41.80
CA TYR A 276 -40.49 1.22 -42.87
C TYR A 276 -39.51 2.20 -43.49
N TYR A 277 -38.35 1.70 -43.94
CA TYR A 277 -37.48 2.45 -44.84
C TYR A 277 -38.22 2.70 -46.17
N LYS A 278 -38.20 3.94 -46.65
CA LYS A 278 -38.80 4.29 -47.95
C LYS A 278 -37.89 3.76 -49.06
N ALA A 279 -38.26 2.66 -49.70
CA ALA A 279 -37.60 2.16 -50.90
C ALA A 279 -38.61 1.89 -52.02
N THR A 280 -38.24 2.23 -53.25
CA THR A 280 -39.07 2.15 -54.45
C THR A 280 -38.98 0.77 -55.12
N GLU A 281 -39.50 -0.28 -54.46
CA GLU A 281 -39.65 -1.70 -54.91
C GLU A 281 -38.96 -2.68 -53.94
N ASP A 282 -39.63 -2.97 -52.81
CA ASP A 282 -39.50 -4.09 -51.83
C ASP A 282 -38.10 -4.74 -51.58
N PRO A 283 -37.55 -4.71 -50.35
CA PRO A 283 -38.25 -5.20 -49.15
C PRO A 283 -38.70 -4.12 -48.17
N ASP A 284 -39.90 -4.27 -47.65
CA ASP A 284 -40.41 -3.67 -46.42
C ASP A 284 -39.44 -3.99 -45.24
N LEU A 285 -38.42 -3.14 -45.04
CA LEU A 285 -37.49 -3.20 -43.90
C LEU A 285 -37.91 -2.26 -42.77
N LEU A 286 -38.10 -2.79 -41.56
CA LEU A 286 -38.49 -2.01 -40.38
C LEU A 286 -37.38 -1.05 -39.92
N GLN A 287 -37.76 0.15 -39.50
CA GLN A 287 -36.89 1.14 -38.88
C GLN A 287 -36.93 1.00 -37.36
N PHE A 288 -35.76 1.12 -36.74
CA PHE A 288 -35.68 1.36 -35.30
C PHE A 288 -35.95 2.83 -35.00
N GLY A 289 -36.51 3.10 -33.81
CA GLY A 289 -36.71 4.45 -33.28
C GLY A 289 -36.65 4.49 -31.76
N TYR A 290 -37.00 5.66 -31.20
CA TYR A 290 -37.21 5.86 -29.77
C TYR A 290 -38.63 6.33 -29.50
N ASP A 291 -39.33 5.68 -28.59
CA ASP A 291 -40.73 6.00 -28.25
C ASP A 291 -41.01 5.78 -26.76
N GLU A 292 -42.13 6.30 -26.26
CA GLU A 292 -42.58 6.00 -24.89
C GLU A 292 -43.03 4.54 -24.78
N LEU A 293 -42.83 3.91 -23.61
CA LEU A 293 -43.23 2.52 -23.42
C LEU A 293 -44.75 2.41 -23.54
N ASN A 294 -45.23 1.44 -24.33
CA ASN A 294 -46.65 1.27 -24.65
C ASN A 294 -47.27 2.51 -25.32
N ALA A 295 -46.50 3.27 -26.11
CA ALA A 295 -47.05 4.32 -26.93
C ALA A 295 -48.17 3.76 -27.82
N ASP A 296 -49.18 4.61 -28.09
CA ASP A 296 -50.23 4.27 -29.04
C ASP A 296 -49.58 3.82 -30.35
N LYS A 297 -50.12 2.77 -30.96
CA LYS A 297 -49.68 2.25 -32.26
C LYS A 297 -48.42 1.39 -32.27
N ARG A 298 -48.02 0.86 -31.12
CA ARG A 298 -46.85 -0.01 -30.95
C ARG A 298 -47.22 -1.34 -30.30
N GLU A 299 -46.58 -2.42 -30.71
CA GLU A 299 -46.67 -3.71 -30.04
C GLU A 299 -45.83 -3.71 -28.75
N THR A 300 -46.37 -4.15 -27.61
CA THR A 300 -45.59 -4.15 -26.36
C THR A 300 -44.28 -4.94 -26.46
N GLY A 301 -44.26 -6.03 -27.23
CA GLY A 301 -43.05 -6.84 -27.43
C GLY A 301 -41.98 -6.20 -28.33
N SER A 302 -42.26 -5.09 -29.03
CA SER A 302 -41.29 -4.45 -29.92
C SER A 302 -40.28 -3.57 -29.18
N TYR A 303 -40.52 -3.34 -27.88
CA TYR A 303 -39.62 -2.70 -26.93
C TYR A 303 -38.74 -3.69 -26.16
N GLN A 304 -39.07 -4.99 -26.24
CA GLN A 304 -38.50 -6.03 -25.38
C GLN A 304 -37.41 -6.79 -26.12
N PHE A 305 -36.19 -6.70 -25.61
CA PHE A 305 -35.01 -7.30 -26.22
C PHE A 305 -34.45 -8.41 -25.35
N LYS A 306 -34.13 -9.56 -25.96
CA LYS A 306 -33.37 -10.64 -25.32
C LYS A 306 -31.92 -10.57 -25.76
N PHE A 307 -31.02 -10.51 -24.80
CA PHE A 307 -29.58 -10.53 -25.04
C PHE A 307 -29.01 -11.88 -24.63
N THR A 308 -28.39 -12.58 -25.60
CA THR A 308 -27.70 -13.85 -25.37
C THR A 308 -26.23 -13.69 -25.65
N TYR A 309 -25.38 -13.94 -24.66
CA TYR A 309 -23.93 -13.87 -24.80
C TYR A 309 -23.34 -15.26 -25.06
N ASN A 310 -22.54 -15.37 -26.12
CA ASN A 310 -21.71 -16.53 -26.42
C ASN A 310 -20.29 -16.25 -25.93
N ALA A 311 -19.94 -16.84 -24.78
CA ALA A 311 -18.64 -16.60 -24.15
C ALA A 311 -17.48 -17.24 -24.91
N GLN A 312 -17.72 -18.37 -25.60
CA GLN A 312 -16.72 -19.05 -26.42
C GLN A 312 -16.24 -18.17 -27.59
N LYS A 313 -17.16 -17.47 -28.26
CA LYS A 313 -16.88 -16.60 -29.42
C LYS A 313 -16.67 -15.13 -29.07
N ASN A 314 -16.94 -14.76 -27.82
CA ASN A 314 -17.02 -13.37 -27.35
C ASN A 314 -17.99 -12.52 -28.20
N GLU A 315 -19.19 -13.06 -28.43
CA GLU A 315 -20.21 -12.47 -29.28
C GLU A 315 -21.53 -12.30 -28.53
N LEU A 316 -22.17 -11.16 -28.70
CA LEU A 316 -23.48 -10.85 -28.14
C LEU A 316 -24.54 -10.90 -29.24
N TYR A 317 -25.64 -11.57 -28.93
CA TYR A 317 -26.78 -11.69 -29.81
C TYR A 317 -28.00 -10.98 -29.21
N ALA A 318 -28.71 -10.20 -30.03
CA ALA A 318 -29.86 -9.41 -29.63
C ALA A 318 -31.08 -9.82 -30.46
N GLN A 319 -32.15 -10.23 -29.79
CA GLN A 319 -33.43 -10.60 -30.38
C GLN A 319 -34.53 -9.67 -29.89
N VAL A 320 -35.48 -9.35 -30.76
CA VAL A 320 -36.69 -8.60 -30.43
C VAL A 320 -37.80 -9.60 -30.15
N LYS A 321 -38.50 -9.46 -29.02
CA LYS A 321 -39.52 -10.42 -28.59
C LYS A 321 -40.63 -10.58 -29.61
N LYS A 322 -41.19 -9.46 -30.08
CA LYS A 322 -42.30 -9.46 -31.04
C LYS A 322 -42.34 -8.17 -31.85
N VAL A 323 -42.50 -8.29 -33.16
CA VAL A 323 -42.65 -7.15 -34.07
C VAL A 323 -43.88 -7.32 -34.93
N ALA A 324 -44.73 -6.29 -35.03
CA ALA A 324 -45.76 -6.20 -36.05
C ALA A 324 -45.21 -5.48 -37.27
N TYR A 325 -45.39 -6.10 -38.44
CA TYR A 325 -44.78 -5.59 -39.66
C TYR A 325 -45.82 -5.40 -40.78
N GLN A 326 -46.90 -6.18 -40.86
CA GLN A 326 -47.87 -6.02 -41.95
C GLN A 326 -49.29 -6.33 -41.51
N LEU A 327 -50.27 -5.54 -41.98
CA LEU A 327 -51.68 -5.93 -42.00
C LEU A 327 -52.08 -6.29 -43.43
N THR A 328 -52.65 -7.48 -43.61
CA THR A 328 -53.08 -7.99 -44.91
C THR A 328 -54.57 -8.24 -44.94
N ALA A 329 -55.24 -7.82 -46.01
CA ALA A 329 -56.67 -8.12 -46.19
C ALA A 329 -56.87 -9.62 -46.36
N THR A 330 -57.91 -10.17 -45.74
CA THR A 330 -58.35 -11.53 -46.04
C THR A 330 -58.77 -11.60 -47.51
N SER A 331 -58.44 -12.70 -48.18
CA SER A 331 -58.74 -12.89 -49.59
C SER A 331 -60.22 -12.56 -49.90
N GLY A 332 -60.45 -11.67 -50.87
CA GLY A 332 -61.78 -11.21 -51.27
C GLY A 332 -62.43 -10.14 -50.38
N LYS A 333 -61.74 -9.62 -49.36
CA LYS A 333 -62.26 -8.61 -48.41
C LYS A 333 -61.54 -7.25 -48.47
N GLY A 334 -60.84 -6.93 -49.56
CA GLY A 334 -59.99 -5.73 -49.64
C GLY A 334 -60.72 -4.42 -49.35
N THR A 335 -61.97 -4.26 -49.84
CA THR A 335 -62.77 -3.04 -49.61
C THR A 335 -63.26 -2.93 -48.18
N GLU A 336 -63.76 -4.04 -47.61
CA GLU A 336 -64.21 -4.13 -46.22
C GLU A 336 -63.05 -3.96 -45.24
N PHE A 337 -61.88 -4.51 -45.56
CA PHE A 337 -60.65 -4.32 -44.82
C PHE A 337 -60.21 -2.85 -44.83
N ALA A 338 -60.17 -2.19 -45.99
CA ALA A 338 -59.83 -0.77 -46.06
C ALA A 338 -60.80 0.11 -45.25
N LYS A 339 -62.10 -0.22 -45.27
CA LYS A 339 -63.12 0.44 -44.46
C LYS A 339 -62.91 0.17 -42.97
N GLU A 340 -62.64 -1.07 -42.61
CA GLU A 340 -62.36 -1.51 -41.25
C GLU A 340 -61.11 -0.83 -40.66
N ILE A 341 -60.01 -0.76 -41.42
CA ILE A 341 -58.80 -0.04 -41.04
C ILE A 341 -59.08 1.45 -40.82
N LYS A 342 -59.82 2.08 -41.72
CA LYS A 342 -60.15 3.52 -41.64
C LYS A 342 -61.09 3.86 -40.48
N GLU A 343 -62.13 3.04 -40.26
CA GLU A 343 -63.21 3.33 -39.30
C GLU A 343 -62.90 2.83 -37.89
N LYS A 344 -62.18 1.71 -37.76
CA LYS A 344 -62.00 1.01 -36.47
C LYS A 344 -60.56 0.98 -35.98
N ASN A 345 -59.58 1.19 -36.87
CA ASN A 345 -58.16 1.12 -36.52
C ASN A 345 -57.42 2.47 -36.73
N ASP A 346 -58.13 3.60 -36.68
CA ASP A 346 -57.62 4.97 -36.92
C ASP A 346 -56.74 5.10 -38.16
N ASN A 347 -57.15 4.43 -39.25
CA ASN A 347 -56.44 4.39 -40.51
C ASN A 347 -55.00 3.84 -40.40
N SER A 348 -54.70 3.05 -39.36
CA SER A 348 -53.43 2.36 -39.20
C SER A 348 -53.42 1.06 -39.99
N SER A 349 -52.50 0.93 -40.93
CA SER A 349 -52.28 -0.29 -41.71
C SER A 349 -51.18 -1.20 -41.14
N TRP A 350 -50.71 -0.94 -39.91
CA TRP A 350 -49.45 -1.51 -39.41
C TRP A 350 -49.55 -2.26 -38.10
N PHE A 351 -50.51 -1.91 -37.23
CA PHE A 351 -50.73 -2.56 -35.94
C PHE A 351 -52.24 -2.61 -35.64
N VAL A 352 -52.68 -3.59 -34.86
CA VAL A 352 -54.05 -3.72 -34.36
C VAL A 352 -54.11 -3.13 -32.96
N LYS A 353 -55.05 -2.20 -32.72
CA LYS A 353 -55.24 -1.60 -31.39
C LYS A 353 -55.49 -2.65 -30.30
N LYS A 354 -55.02 -2.36 -29.08
CA LYS A 354 -55.36 -3.13 -27.88
C LYS A 354 -56.89 -3.19 -27.74
N ASP A 355 -57.43 -4.39 -27.47
CA ASP A 355 -58.86 -4.70 -27.39
C ASP A 355 -59.65 -4.67 -28.72
N TYR A 356 -58.97 -4.52 -29.86
CA TYR A 356 -59.56 -4.59 -31.19
C TYR A 356 -59.24 -5.94 -31.86
N THR A 357 -60.25 -6.65 -32.37
CA THR A 357 -60.08 -7.88 -33.15
C THR A 357 -60.27 -7.58 -34.64
N LEU A 358 -59.28 -7.96 -35.45
CA LEU A 358 -59.32 -7.80 -36.90
C LEU A 358 -60.25 -8.85 -37.52
N VAL A 359 -61.33 -8.43 -38.19
CA VAL A 359 -62.35 -9.35 -38.73
C VAL A 359 -62.16 -9.64 -40.22
N ASN A 360 -61.67 -8.67 -41.01
CA ASN A 360 -61.48 -8.80 -42.46
C ASN A 360 -60.00 -8.81 -42.90
N GLY A 361 -59.08 -9.06 -41.98
CA GLY A 361 -57.65 -9.15 -42.28
C GLY A 361 -56.87 -9.94 -41.25
N THR A 362 -55.56 -10.05 -41.47
CA THR A 362 -54.60 -10.67 -40.55
C THR A 362 -53.45 -9.70 -40.25
N GLN A 363 -52.88 -9.80 -39.05
CA GLN A 363 -51.63 -9.14 -38.69
C GLN A 363 -50.49 -10.13 -38.76
N ALA A 364 -49.49 -9.82 -39.58
CA ALA A 364 -48.24 -10.55 -39.61
C ALA A 364 -47.34 -10.05 -38.46
N THR A 365 -47.01 -10.97 -37.56
CA THR A 365 -46.04 -10.74 -36.49
C THR A 365 -44.89 -11.70 -36.63
N ALA A 366 -43.71 -11.26 -36.21
CA ALA A 366 -42.56 -12.14 -36.04
C ALA A 366 -42.10 -12.06 -34.59
N GLU A 367 -41.77 -13.22 -34.01
CA GLU A 367 -41.33 -13.35 -32.63
C GLU A 367 -39.86 -13.82 -32.59
N ASP A 368 -39.15 -13.40 -31.55
CA ASP A 368 -37.74 -13.73 -31.27
C ASP A 368 -36.78 -13.57 -32.44
N LYS A 369 -37.02 -12.55 -33.28
CA LYS A 369 -36.18 -12.26 -34.44
C LYS A 369 -34.95 -11.46 -34.05
N TYR A 370 -33.80 -11.83 -34.62
CA TYR A 370 -32.54 -11.11 -34.41
C TYR A 370 -32.59 -9.70 -35.01
N ILE A 371 -31.92 -8.74 -34.35
CA ILE A 371 -31.55 -7.49 -35.03
C ILE A 371 -30.72 -7.83 -36.27
N TYR A 372 -30.81 -7.05 -37.34
CA TYR A 372 -30.24 -7.40 -38.64
C TYR A 372 -29.69 -6.16 -39.36
N MET A 373 -28.44 -6.23 -39.82
CA MET A 373 -27.85 -5.24 -40.72
C MET A 373 -28.18 -5.59 -42.17
N ALA A 374 -29.19 -4.92 -42.73
CA ALA A 374 -29.60 -5.10 -44.12
C ALA A 374 -28.80 -4.19 -45.04
N ASN A 375 -28.55 -4.67 -46.26
CA ASN A 375 -28.00 -3.86 -47.34
C ASN A 375 -29.14 -3.43 -48.26
N LEU A 376 -29.48 -2.14 -48.22
CA LEU A 376 -30.51 -1.53 -49.06
C LEU A 376 -29.82 -0.71 -50.16
N ALA A 377 -29.70 -1.29 -51.36
CA ALA A 377 -29.09 -0.65 -52.53
C ALA A 377 -27.67 -0.07 -52.29
N GLY A 378 -26.83 -0.78 -51.52
CA GLY A 378 -25.47 -0.35 -51.14
C GLY A 378 -25.40 0.45 -49.83
N ASN A 379 -26.55 0.76 -49.22
CA ASN A 379 -26.65 1.48 -47.95
C ASN A 379 -26.96 0.51 -46.81
N ILE A 380 -26.06 0.37 -45.83
CA ILE A 380 -26.28 -0.51 -44.66
C ILE A 380 -27.21 0.18 -43.68
N VAL A 381 -28.32 -0.47 -43.32
CA VAL A 381 -29.34 0.01 -42.38
C VAL A 381 -29.61 -1.02 -41.28
N LEU A 382 -29.98 -0.53 -40.08
CA LEU A 382 -30.41 -1.39 -38.98
C LEU A 382 -31.90 -1.70 -39.13
N THR A 383 -32.24 -2.99 -39.07
CA THR A 383 -33.61 -3.52 -39.10
C THR A 383 -33.68 -4.82 -38.28
N VAL A 384 -34.78 -5.56 -38.36
CA VAL A 384 -34.98 -6.86 -37.70
C VAL A 384 -35.16 -7.94 -38.77
N ASN A 385 -34.74 -9.17 -38.50
CA ASN A 385 -34.99 -10.27 -39.40
C ASN A 385 -36.49 -10.55 -39.56
N THR A 386 -36.85 -11.12 -40.70
CA THR A 386 -38.17 -11.66 -41.00
C THR A 386 -38.03 -13.11 -41.43
N ASP A 387 -39.14 -13.83 -41.51
CA ASP A 387 -39.13 -15.21 -42.03
C ASP A 387 -38.52 -15.33 -43.43
N ARG A 388 -38.55 -14.25 -44.23
CA ARG A 388 -37.93 -14.18 -45.56
C ARG A 388 -36.41 -14.00 -45.49
N THR A 389 -35.89 -13.27 -44.49
CA THR A 389 -34.43 -13.05 -44.37
C THR A 389 -33.71 -14.18 -43.64
N ASP A 390 -34.44 -15.02 -42.91
CA ASP A 390 -33.88 -16.15 -42.14
C ASP A 390 -34.35 -17.55 -42.56
N GLU A 391 -35.19 -17.68 -43.61
CA GLU A 391 -35.75 -18.96 -44.11
C GLU A 391 -34.72 -20.10 -44.22
N ASN A 392 -33.48 -19.78 -44.64
CA ASN A 392 -32.43 -20.76 -44.87
C ASN A 392 -31.69 -21.17 -43.60
N CYS A 393 -31.94 -20.50 -42.48
CA CYS A 393 -31.26 -20.73 -41.19
C CYS A 393 -32.02 -21.69 -40.27
N TYR A 394 -33.31 -21.93 -40.52
CA TYR A 394 -34.16 -22.77 -39.67
C TYR A 394 -34.62 -24.04 -40.41
N THR A 395 -34.93 -25.10 -39.66
CA THR A 395 -35.61 -26.32 -40.12
C THR A 395 -37.00 -26.42 -39.49
N GLY A 396 -37.96 -26.96 -40.23
CA GLY A 396 -39.37 -27.05 -39.79
C GLY A 396 -40.27 -25.98 -40.43
N GLU A 397 -41.58 -26.10 -40.22
CA GLU A 397 -42.60 -25.17 -40.70
C GLU A 397 -43.44 -24.64 -39.52
N GLY A 398 -43.98 -23.43 -39.65
CA GLY A 398 -44.84 -22.84 -38.60
C GLY A 398 -44.11 -22.55 -37.28
N GLU A 399 -44.72 -22.90 -36.16
CA GLU A 399 -44.24 -22.64 -34.79
C GLU A 399 -43.11 -23.62 -34.35
N GLU A 400 -42.81 -24.67 -35.12
CA GLU A 400 -41.77 -25.68 -34.81
C GLU A 400 -40.40 -25.38 -35.44
N LYS A 401 -40.14 -24.13 -35.86
CA LYS A 401 -38.85 -23.75 -36.48
C LYS A 401 -37.70 -23.87 -35.48
N VAL A 402 -36.76 -24.78 -35.74
CA VAL A 402 -35.53 -24.96 -34.96
C VAL A 402 -34.34 -24.41 -35.74
N LEU A 403 -33.45 -23.66 -35.08
CA LEU A 403 -32.23 -23.14 -35.70
C LEU A 403 -31.33 -24.30 -36.14
N LYS A 404 -30.86 -24.28 -37.40
CA LYS A 404 -29.92 -25.30 -37.91
C LYS A 404 -28.61 -25.25 -37.10
N GLU A 405 -28.07 -26.43 -36.82
CA GLU A 405 -26.76 -26.56 -36.19
C GLU A 405 -25.67 -25.90 -37.05
N GLY A 406 -24.73 -25.19 -36.42
CA GLY A 406 -23.61 -24.53 -37.10
C GLY A 406 -23.92 -23.18 -37.77
N VAL A 407 -25.16 -22.67 -37.69
CA VAL A 407 -25.48 -21.33 -38.21
C VAL A 407 -24.68 -20.26 -37.46
N ASN A 408 -23.92 -19.46 -38.21
CA ASN A 408 -23.23 -18.30 -37.67
C ASN A 408 -24.24 -17.15 -37.50
N ILE A 409 -24.69 -16.92 -36.27
CA ILE A 409 -25.65 -15.87 -35.92
C ILE A 409 -25.15 -14.50 -36.37
N SER A 410 -23.90 -14.14 -36.08
CA SER A 410 -23.33 -12.82 -36.40
C SER A 410 -23.25 -12.55 -37.91
N GLU A 411 -23.05 -13.57 -38.74
CA GLU A 411 -22.94 -13.43 -40.20
C GLU A 411 -24.26 -13.61 -40.96
N LYS A 412 -25.14 -14.50 -40.48
CA LYS A 412 -26.35 -14.91 -41.21
C LYS A 412 -27.62 -14.28 -40.65
N LEU A 413 -27.72 -14.19 -39.32
CA LEU A 413 -28.94 -13.72 -38.66
C LEU A 413 -28.84 -12.27 -38.19
N GLN A 414 -27.68 -11.80 -37.74
CA GLN A 414 -27.48 -10.39 -37.38
C GLN A 414 -26.81 -9.56 -38.44
N ARG A 415 -25.95 -10.18 -39.27
CA ARG A 415 -25.04 -9.48 -40.19
C ARG A 415 -24.19 -8.39 -39.53
N THR A 416 -24.01 -8.48 -38.23
CA THR A 416 -23.12 -7.64 -37.45
C THR A 416 -22.61 -8.42 -36.25
N LYS A 417 -21.33 -8.22 -35.96
CA LYS A 417 -20.70 -8.73 -34.76
C LYS A 417 -20.83 -7.68 -33.68
N ILE A 418 -21.46 -8.08 -32.57
CA ILE A 418 -21.49 -7.31 -31.34
C ILE A 418 -20.52 -7.97 -30.38
N THR A 419 -19.50 -7.26 -29.93
CA THR A 419 -18.51 -7.77 -28.97
C THR A 419 -18.64 -7.07 -27.64
N LEU A 420 -18.41 -7.80 -26.55
CA LEU A 420 -18.24 -7.18 -25.24
C LEU A 420 -16.84 -6.57 -25.13
N GLY A 421 -16.74 -5.36 -24.59
CA GLY A 421 -15.46 -4.77 -24.21
C GLY A 421 -14.85 -5.58 -23.05
N THR A 422 -13.64 -6.11 -23.23
CA THR A 422 -13.04 -7.07 -22.27
C THR A 422 -11.87 -6.51 -21.48
N GLN A 423 -11.70 -5.18 -21.40
CA GLN A 423 -10.62 -4.53 -20.64
C GLN A 423 -11.27 -3.82 -19.44
N PHE A 424 -11.48 -4.59 -18.37
CA PHE A 424 -12.33 -4.20 -17.26
C PHE A 424 -11.61 -3.30 -16.23
N THR A 425 -10.28 -3.32 -16.20
CA THR A 425 -9.51 -2.33 -15.44
C THR A 425 -8.28 -1.90 -16.25
N ASN A 426 -8.03 -0.59 -16.40
CA ASN A 426 -6.77 -0.07 -16.96
C ASN A 426 -5.59 -0.19 -15.96
N LEU A 427 -5.75 -1.08 -14.98
CA LEU A 427 -4.84 -1.27 -13.88
C LEU A 427 -3.79 -2.28 -14.27
N VAL A 428 -2.55 -1.90 -14.06
CA VAL A 428 -1.41 -2.77 -14.25
C VAL A 428 -0.72 -2.97 -12.91
N PRO A 429 -0.29 -4.21 -12.59
CA PRO A 429 0.62 -4.43 -11.48
C PRO A 429 1.86 -3.59 -11.69
N THR A 430 2.31 -2.94 -10.63
CA THR A 430 3.50 -2.10 -10.64
C THR A 430 4.31 -2.36 -9.38
N THR A 431 5.45 -1.70 -9.26
CA THR A 431 6.34 -1.82 -8.12
C THR A 431 6.99 -0.49 -7.80
N LEU A 432 7.66 -0.42 -6.65
CA LEU A 432 8.52 0.69 -6.27
C LEU A 432 9.95 0.19 -6.08
N ALA A 433 10.91 1.10 -6.25
CA ALA A 433 12.30 0.83 -5.92
C ALA A 433 12.47 0.69 -4.40
N ASN A 434 13.53 0.00 -3.98
CA ASN A 434 13.93 0.01 -2.57
C ASN A 434 14.27 1.44 -2.15
N GLY A 435 13.74 1.89 -1.02
CA GLY A 435 14.00 3.23 -0.54
C GLY A 435 13.13 3.63 0.64
N VAL A 436 13.27 4.90 1.04
CA VAL A 436 12.46 5.51 2.08
C VAL A 436 11.53 6.54 1.45
N TYR A 437 10.26 6.49 1.81
CA TYR A 437 9.20 7.27 1.21
C TYR A 437 8.31 7.89 2.28
N MET A 438 7.69 9.02 1.95
CA MET A 438 6.43 9.44 2.60
C MET A 438 5.26 8.91 1.77
N ILE A 439 4.17 8.53 2.42
CA ILE A 439 2.97 8.03 1.76
C ILE A 439 1.90 9.12 1.87
N GLN A 440 1.51 9.71 0.73
CA GLN A 440 0.51 10.77 0.66
C GLN A 440 -0.82 10.22 0.14
N PHE A 441 -1.92 10.52 0.81
CA PHE A 441 -3.27 10.20 0.34
C PHE A 441 -3.68 11.10 -0.83
N LYS A 442 -4.16 10.51 -1.94
CA LYS A 442 -4.57 11.25 -3.15
C LYS A 442 -6.06 11.20 -3.38
N ALA A 443 -6.66 10.02 -3.30
CA ALA A 443 -8.07 9.80 -3.54
C ALA A 443 -8.53 8.49 -2.90
N GLY A 444 -9.81 8.42 -2.55
CA GLY A 444 -10.48 7.22 -2.08
C GLY A 444 -12.00 7.40 -2.27
N GLY A 445 -12.81 6.60 -1.59
CA GLY A 445 -14.27 6.76 -1.57
C GLY A 445 -14.72 8.17 -1.14
N SER A 446 -15.96 8.55 -1.46
CA SER A 446 -16.55 9.87 -1.18
C SER A 446 -16.32 10.35 0.26
N ASP A 447 -16.40 9.42 1.20
CA ASP A 447 -16.36 9.67 2.64
C ASP A 447 -14.95 9.99 3.17
N ARG A 448 -13.91 9.88 2.32
CA ARG A 448 -12.50 10.07 2.69
C ARG A 448 -11.84 11.24 1.95
N SER A 449 -12.65 12.11 1.34
CA SER A 449 -12.18 13.28 0.59
C SER A 449 -11.35 14.26 1.43
N GLU A 450 -11.60 14.34 2.74
CA GLU A 450 -10.86 15.15 3.70
C GLU A 450 -9.41 14.71 3.92
N LEU A 451 -9.10 13.44 3.63
CA LEU A 451 -7.74 12.91 3.75
C LEU A 451 -6.85 13.36 2.58
N LYS A 452 -7.41 13.93 1.51
CA LYS A 452 -6.63 14.35 0.34
C LYS A 452 -5.48 15.30 0.71
N GLY A 453 -4.27 14.90 0.33
CA GLY A 453 -3.04 15.65 0.59
C GLY A 453 -2.42 15.42 1.97
N THR A 454 -3.05 14.62 2.84
CA THR A 454 -2.46 14.17 4.11
C THR A 454 -1.41 13.08 3.87
N TYR A 455 -0.54 12.88 4.85
CA TYR A 455 0.47 11.83 4.87
C TYR A 455 0.19 10.83 6.00
N ALA A 456 0.54 9.57 5.80
CA ALA A 456 0.51 8.56 6.85
C ALA A 456 1.75 8.72 7.75
N LEU A 457 1.56 8.86 9.05
CA LEU A 457 2.63 9.00 10.02
C LEU A 457 2.19 8.49 11.41
N ALA A 458 3.17 8.26 12.27
CA ALA A 458 2.95 8.07 13.70
C ALA A 458 3.14 9.38 14.48
N ASN A 459 2.37 9.55 15.56
CA ASN A 459 2.55 10.61 16.55
C ASN A 459 3.72 10.29 17.51
N LEU A 460 4.00 11.13 18.51
CA LEU A 460 5.13 10.87 19.43
C LEU A 460 4.96 9.53 20.18
N ALA A 461 3.74 9.19 20.59
CA ALA A 461 3.39 7.93 21.25
C ALA A 461 3.41 6.68 20.32
N GLY A 462 3.67 6.84 19.03
CA GLY A 462 3.65 5.72 18.07
C GLY A 462 2.24 5.31 17.60
N SER A 463 1.19 6.12 17.86
CA SER A 463 -0.14 5.93 17.27
C SER A 463 -0.17 6.50 15.85
N PHE A 464 -0.74 5.75 14.90
CA PHE A 464 -0.76 6.13 13.49
C PHE A 464 -1.98 6.97 13.13
N GLY A 465 -1.85 7.76 12.08
CA GLY A 465 -2.96 8.48 11.47
C GLY A 465 -2.55 9.24 10.22
N TRP A 466 -3.55 9.82 9.57
CA TRP A 466 -3.40 10.69 8.41
C TRP A 466 -3.36 12.15 8.84
N ALA A 467 -2.30 12.89 8.53
CA ALA A 467 -2.25 14.34 8.79
C ALA A 467 -1.58 15.14 7.68
N LYS A 468 -1.95 16.42 7.56
CA LYS A 468 -1.22 17.38 6.73
C LYS A 468 0.10 17.73 7.41
N GLN A 469 1.14 17.95 6.60
CA GLN A 469 2.36 18.57 7.09
C GLN A 469 2.05 20.01 7.52
N ALA A 470 2.23 20.31 8.80
CA ALA A 470 2.04 21.66 9.31
C ALA A 470 3.16 22.59 8.84
N GLU A 471 2.90 23.90 8.75
CA GLU A 471 3.81 24.92 8.21
C GLU A 471 5.22 24.88 8.84
N ARG A 472 5.29 24.57 10.14
CA ARG A 472 6.55 24.51 10.92
C ARG A 472 7.05 23.08 11.12
N GLN A 473 6.62 22.13 10.30
CA GLN A 473 7.08 20.73 10.33
C GLN A 473 7.73 20.37 9.00
N ASP A 474 8.75 19.52 9.06
CA ASP A 474 9.38 18.93 7.89
C ASP A 474 9.42 17.41 8.02
N PHE A 475 8.54 16.73 7.30
CA PHE A 475 8.46 15.26 7.34
C PHE A 475 9.70 14.59 6.75
N ASN A 476 10.52 15.29 5.97
CA ASN A 476 11.80 14.75 5.49
C ASN A 476 12.78 14.49 6.63
N HIS A 477 12.61 15.12 7.80
CA HIS A 477 13.46 14.93 8.98
C HIS A 477 12.79 14.12 10.09
N MET A 478 11.56 13.64 9.89
CA MET A 478 10.78 12.94 10.90
C MET A 478 10.60 11.47 10.53
N PRO A 479 11.41 10.53 11.07
CA PRO A 479 11.31 9.11 10.74
C PRO A 479 9.93 8.48 10.98
N ALA A 480 9.16 8.99 11.95
CA ALA A 480 7.79 8.58 12.19
C ALA A 480 6.82 8.81 11.01
N ALA A 481 7.14 9.73 10.09
CA ALA A 481 6.39 9.99 8.85
C ALA A 481 6.98 9.27 7.62
N GLN A 482 8.05 8.50 7.81
CA GLN A 482 8.80 7.84 6.75
C GLN A 482 8.55 6.34 6.77
N TRP A 483 8.52 5.76 5.58
CA TRP A 483 8.20 4.36 5.34
C TRP A 483 9.30 3.72 4.49
N VAL A 484 9.89 2.66 5.01
CA VAL A 484 10.86 1.84 4.29
C VAL A 484 10.08 0.90 3.37
N VAL A 485 10.35 1.03 2.08
CA VAL A 485 9.82 0.16 1.04
C VAL A 485 10.95 -0.76 0.58
N THR A 486 10.73 -2.07 0.69
CA THR A 486 11.62 -3.10 0.17
C THR A 486 10.87 -3.97 -0.80
N LYS A 487 11.44 -4.15 -1.98
CA LYS A 487 10.87 -4.96 -3.04
C LYS A 487 11.10 -6.44 -2.73
N ASN A 488 10.06 -7.25 -2.84
CA ASN A 488 10.18 -8.68 -2.53
C ASN A 488 10.94 -9.43 -3.63
N GLY A 489 10.74 -9.06 -4.90
CA GLY A 489 11.42 -9.67 -6.06
C GLY A 489 12.15 -8.65 -6.95
N VAL A 490 12.62 -9.10 -8.11
CA VAL A 490 13.41 -8.26 -9.04
C VAL A 490 12.58 -7.62 -10.16
N SER A 491 11.36 -8.11 -10.41
CA SER A 491 10.52 -7.73 -11.58
C SER A 491 9.90 -6.33 -11.46
N SER A 492 9.57 -5.66 -12.56
CA SER A 492 8.89 -4.34 -12.53
C SER A 492 7.46 -4.38 -11.95
N THR A 493 6.95 -5.56 -11.64
CA THR A 493 5.61 -5.80 -11.09
C THR A 493 5.65 -6.50 -9.74
N SER A 494 6.84 -6.63 -9.12
CA SER A 494 7.00 -7.33 -7.85
C SER A 494 6.24 -6.64 -6.73
N SER A 495 5.68 -7.45 -5.83
CA SER A 495 5.13 -6.95 -4.58
C SER A 495 6.21 -6.28 -3.73
N ILE A 496 5.77 -5.47 -2.78
CA ILE A 496 6.63 -4.73 -1.87
C ILE A 496 6.27 -5.05 -0.42
N LYS A 497 7.26 -4.85 0.46
CA LYS A 497 7.12 -4.79 1.89
C LYS A 497 7.23 -3.34 2.35
N ILE A 498 6.30 -2.88 3.17
CA ILE A 498 6.18 -1.52 3.67
C ILE A 498 6.27 -1.54 5.19
N GLN A 499 7.21 -0.80 5.76
CA GLN A 499 7.37 -0.69 7.22
C GLN A 499 7.59 0.77 7.60
N ASN A 500 6.94 1.27 8.65
CA ASN A 500 7.28 2.59 9.18
C ASN A 500 8.75 2.57 9.66
N ARG A 501 9.53 3.60 9.33
CA ARG A 501 10.98 3.63 9.59
C ARG A 501 11.31 3.57 11.08
N GLU A 502 10.45 4.13 11.94
CA GLU A 502 10.65 4.21 13.39
C GLU A 502 9.82 3.20 14.19
N PHE A 503 8.54 3.05 13.88
CA PHE A 503 7.58 2.19 14.61
C PHE A 503 7.23 0.94 13.79
N ASN A 504 8.25 0.15 13.43
CA ASN A 504 8.14 -1.00 12.51
C ASN A 504 7.50 -2.25 13.12
N ASP A 505 7.24 -2.27 14.42
CA ASP A 505 6.58 -3.34 15.20
C ASP A 505 5.07 -3.13 15.37
N LYS A 506 4.52 -2.02 14.84
CA LYS A 506 3.12 -1.65 15.06
C LYS A 506 2.13 -2.26 14.06
N ALA A 507 2.60 -2.97 13.05
CA ALA A 507 1.73 -3.73 12.17
C ALA A 507 1.02 -4.84 12.98
N LYS A 508 -0.31 -4.92 12.87
CA LYS A 508 -1.14 -5.98 13.45
C LYS A 508 -1.69 -6.81 12.31
N GLU A 509 -1.51 -8.13 12.36
CA GLU A 509 -1.97 -9.04 11.29
C GLU A 509 -1.46 -8.62 9.89
N GLY A 510 -0.26 -8.04 9.83
CA GLY A 510 0.34 -7.57 8.58
C GLY A 510 -0.24 -6.25 8.04
N VAL A 511 -0.95 -5.46 8.85
CA VAL A 511 -1.50 -4.15 8.47
C VAL A 511 -1.28 -3.11 9.56
N TYR A 512 -1.03 -1.86 9.19
CA TYR A 512 -1.07 -0.69 10.08
C TYR A 512 -2.52 -0.17 10.12
N PRO A 513 -3.31 -0.51 11.17
CA PRO A 513 -4.77 -0.41 11.12
C PRO A 513 -5.29 1.02 10.98
N ASP A 514 -4.72 1.98 11.70
CA ASP A 514 -5.24 3.36 11.74
C ASP A 514 -5.00 4.16 10.44
N VAL A 515 -4.13 3.64 9.57
CA VAL A 515 -3.84 4.21 8.25
C VAL A 515 -4.15 3.25 7.11
N SER A 516 -4.63 2.04 7.42
CA SER A 516 -4.90 0.97 6.46
C SER A 516 -3.76 0.75 5.46
N ILE A 517 -2.50 0.70 5.95
CA ILE A 517 -1.33 0.41 5.11
C ILE A 517 -0.90 -1.04 5.38
N PRO A 518 -0.91 -1.94 4.39
CA PRO A 518 -0.46 -3.31 4.56
C PRO A 518 1.08 -3.38 4.62
N GLU A 519 1.60 -4.28 5.43
CA GLU A 519 3.04 -4.55 5.51
C GLU A 519 3.54 -5.22 4.24
N ASN A 520 2.71 -5.97 3.52
CA ASN A 520 3.03 -6.57 2.23
C ASN A 520 1.92 -6.27 1.22
N ALA A 521 2.28 -5.75 0.04
CA ALA A 521 1.30 -5.28 -0.94
C ALA A 521 1.75 -5.58 -2.38
N GLN A 522 0.80 -5.99 -3.22
CA GLN A 522 0.90 -5.80 -4.66
C GLN A 522 0.37 -4.40 -5.00
N LEU A 523 1.19 -3.58 -5.65
CA LEU A 523 0.77 -2.26 -6.10
C LEU A 523 0.12 -2.36 -7.47
N TYR A 524 -0.91 -1.54 -7.68
CA TYR A 524 -1.56 -1.32 -8.95
C TYR A 524 -1.52 0.16 -9.31
N ALA A 525 -1.45 0.46 -10.60
CA ALA A 525 -1.56 1.81 -11.12
C ALA A 525 -2.36 1.81 -12.42
N VAL A 526 -3.08 2.90 -12.70
CA VAL A 526 -3.52 3.17 -14.07
C VAL A 526 -2.27 3.34 -14.93
N LYS A 527 -2.28 2.78 -16.14
CA LYS A 527 -1.17 2.93 -17.09
C LYS A 527 -0.69 4.38 -17.17
N ASP A 528 0.62 4.58 -17.06
CA ASP A 528 1.32 5.88 -17.06
C ASP A 528 1.09 6.79 -15.83
N SER A 529 0.30 6.35 -14.84
CA SER A 529 0.17 7.03 -13.54
C SER A 529 1.40 6.83 -12.65
N LYS A 530 1.74 7.86 -11.88
CA LYS A 530 2.73 7.77 -10.78
C LYS A 530 2.08 7.43 -9.43
N ASP A 531 0.79 7.72 -9.30
CA ASP A 531 0.02 7.37 -8.12
C ASP A 531 -0.39 5.89 -8.23
N VAL A 532 -0.33 5.22 -7.09
CA VAL A 532 -0.54 3.77 -6.95
C VAL A 532 -1.62 3.52 -5.92
N PHE A 533 -2.15 2.31 -5.90
CA PHE A 533 -3.01 1.87 -4.81
C PHE A 533 -2.79 0.40 -4.53
N PHE A 534 -3.34 -0.01 -3.39
CA PHE A 534 -3.44 -1.38 -2.95
C PHE A 534 -4.77 -1.51 -2.19
N TYR A 535 -5.26 -2.73 -2.10
CA TYR A 535 -6.50 -3.01 -1.39
C TYR A 535 -6.21 -3.35 0.06
N THR A 536 -7.05 -2.87 0.96
CA THR A 536 -7.03 -3.22 2.38
C THR A 536 -8.41 -3.57 2.89
N LYS A 537 -8.45 -4.39 3.94
CA LYS A 537 -9.68 -4.77 4.63
C LYS A 537 -9.81 -3.96 5.90
N GLU A 538 -10.91 -3.20 6.02
CA GLU A 538 -11.28 -2.44 7.21
C GLU A 538 -12.60 -3.00 7.75
N GLY A 539 -12.50 -3.88 8.75
CA GLY A 539 -13.65 -4.65 9.24
C GLY A 539 -14.24 -5.56 8.15
N ASN A 540 -15.51 -5.32 7.77
CA ASN A 540 -16.20 -6.04 6.71
C ASN A 540 -16.17 -5.31 5.35
N LYS A 541 -15.52 -4.14 5.26
CA LYS A 541 -15.43 -3.35 4.03
C LYS A 541 -14.03 -3.45 3.45
N THR A 542 -13.93 -3.49 2.13
CA THR A 542 -12.66 -3.27 1.45
C THR A 542 -12.56 -1.80 1.07
N VAL A 543 -11.37 -1.22 1.25
CA VAL A 543 -11.05 0.09 0.69
C VAL A 543 -9.82 -0.01 -0.22
N ALA A 544 -9.91 0.60 -1.39
CA ALA A 544 -8.78 0.86 -2.29
C ALA A 544 -8.46 2.36 -2.24
N ASP A 545 -7.37 2.71 -1.58
CA ASP A 545 -6.92 4.09 -1.48
C ASP A 545 -5.83 4.37 -2.52
N THR A 546 -6.05 5.39 -3.34
CA THR A 546 -5.00 5.94 -4.20
C THR A 546 -4.05 6.78 -3.36
N VAL A 547 -2.79 6.38 -3.36
CA VAL A 547 -1.70 6.99 -2.62
C VAL A 547 -0.53 7.32 -3.53
N SER A 548 0.33 8.21 -3.07
CA SER A 548 1.56 8.59 -3.77
C SER A 548 2.74 8.39 -2.85
N PHE A 549 3.77 7.71 -3.35
CA PHE A 549 5.01 7.47 -2.63
C PHE A 549 6.02 8.55 -3.01
N VAL A 550 6.27 9.47 -2.07
CA VAL A 550 7.20 10.59 -2.25
C VAL A 550 8.57 10.18 -1.70
N ALA A 551 9.55 9.96 -2.58
CA ALA A 551 10.88 9.50 -2.19
C ALA A 551 11.64 10.52 -1.33
N ILE A 552 12.29 10.05 -0.27
CA ILE A 552 13.22 10.82 0.56
C ILE A 552 14.63 10.73 -0.04
N LYS A 553 15.21 11.88 -0.40
CA LYS A 553 16.53 11.94 -1.06
C LYS A 553 17.70 11.59 -0.14
N ASP A 554 17.65 12.05 1.11
CA ASP A 554 18.76 11.95 2.07
C ASP A 554 18.51 10.92 3.18
N ALA A 555 17.89 9.79 2.83
CA ALA A 555 17.55 8.73 3.79
C ALA A 555 18.75 8.00 4.42
N LYS A 556 19.99 8.36 4.04
CA LYS A 556 21.22 7.75 4.56
C LYS A 556 21.67 8.31 5.91
N ASP A 557 21.15 9.48 6.31
CA ASP A 557 21.46 10.01 7.63
C ASP A 557 20.77 9.17 8.71
N LEU A 558 21.57 8.45 9.48
CA LEU A 558 21.10 7.64 10.61
C LEU A 558 20.68 8.53 11.79
N LYS A 559 21.22 9.74 11.91
CA LYS A 559 21.01 10.64 13.08
C LYS A 559 19.78 11.54 12.94
N GLN A 560 18.97 11.28 11.92
CA GLN A 560 17.80 12.08 11.59
C GLN A 560 16.69 11.93 12.65
N GLY A 561 15.94 13.00 12.89
CA GLY A 561 14.76 13.00 13.77
C GLY A 561 15.06 13.17 15.25
N TYR A 562 16.34 13.19 15.66
CA TYR A 562 16.75 13.43 17.04
C TYR A 562 17.98 14.35 17.09
N ARG A 563 18.07 15.17 18.14
CA ARG A 563 19.28 15.98 18.36
C ARG A 563 20.43 15.05 18.72
N TYR A 564 21.42 14.96 17.83
CA TYR A 564 22.64 14.21 18.09
C TYR A 564 23.78 15.14 18.54
N VAL A 565 24.21 14.99 19.79
CA VAL A 565 25.35 15.68 20.41
C VAL A 565 26.38 14.62 20.78
N SER A 566 27.61 14.81 20.33
CA SER A 566 28.72 13.92 20.69
C SER A 566 29.05 14.04 22.18
N GLU A 567 29.59 12.98 22.77
CA GLU A 567 30.03 12.94 24.15
C GLU A 567 31.04 14.06 24.47
N ASP A 568 32.06 14.24 23.62
CA ASP A 568 33.04 15.33 23.78
C ASP A 568 32.36 16.71 23.79
N SER A 569 31.41 16.95 22.88
CA SER A 569 30.65 18.20 22.85
C SER A 569 29.74 18.37 24.06
N ALA A 570 29.16 17.27 24.56
CA ALA A 570 28.29 17.26 25.73
C ALA A 570 29.07 17.54 27.03
N MET A 571 30.31 17.06 27.13
CA MET A 571 31.20 17.29 28.28
C MET A 571 31.64 18.75 28.40
N VAL A 572 31.95 19.39 27.26
CA VAL A 572 32.64 20.69 27.26
C VAL A 572 31.75 21.88 26.92
N GLN A 573 30.57 21.68 26.33
CA GLN A 573 29.69 22.78 25.92
C GLN A 573 28.49 22.91 26.84
N THR A 574 28.01 24.15 26.96
CA THR A 574 26.70 24.48 27.51
C THR A 574 25.73 24.83 26.37
N TYR A 575 24.46 24.63 26.64
CA TYR A 575 23.35 24.78 25.71
C TYR A 575 22.25 25.62 26.34
N VAL A 576 21.59 26.40 25.50
CA VAL A 576 20.38 27.13 25.83
C VAL A 576 19.22 26.53 25.03
N PHE A 577 18.07 26.45 25.67
CA PHE A 577 16.88 25.83 25.09
C PHE A 577 15.93 26.95 24.67
N ASN A 578 15.88 27.21 23.37
CA ASN A 578 15.01 28.23 22.78
C ASN A 578 13.63 27.64 22.50
N TYR A 579 12.62 28.11 23.23
CA TYR A 579 11.25 27.64 23.08
C TYR A 579 10.64 28.12 21.76
N LEU A 580 9.98 27.20 21.03
CA LEU A 580 9.19 27.56 19.86
C LEU A 580 7.90 28.26 20.28
N HIS A 581 7.98 29.57 20.51
CA HIS A 581 6.82 30.38 20.86
C HIS A 581 6.10 30.90 19.61
N GLY A 582 4.76 31.01 19.68
CA GLY A 582 3.94 31.39 18.53
C GLY A 582 4.19 32.82 18.01
N LEU A 583 4.56 33.73 18.93
CA LEU A 583 4.64 35.17 18.68
C LEU A 583 6.06 35.77 18.78
N ALA A 584 7.04 35.01 19.29
CA ALA A 584 8.37 35.54 19.61
C ALA A 584 9.43 34.43 19.45
N LEU A 585 10.60 34.76 18.92
CA LEU A 585 11.68 33.79 18.69
C LEU A 585 12.75 33.81 19.78
N ASP A 586 12.67 34.74 20.73
CA ASP A 586 13.67 35.03 21.76
C ASP A 586 13.27 34.50 23.15
N LYS A 587 12.43 33.46 23.20
CA LYS A 587 11.98 32.85 24.45
C LYS A 587 12.86 31.65 24.80
N TYR A 588 13.34 31.58 26.04
CA TYR A 588 14.29 30.56 26.47
C TYR A 588 13.86 29.93 27.79
N LEU A 589 14.35 28.70 28.04
CA LEU A 589 14.26 28.10 29.35
C LEU A 589 15.12 28.87 30.35
N TYR A 590 14.55 29.08 31.53
CA TYR A 590 15.11 29.86 32.61
C TYR A 590 14.78 29.19 33.96
N THR A 591 15.77 29.21 34.86
CA THR A 591 15.63 28.78 36.25
C THR A 591 15.77 30.01 37.15
N PRO A 592 14.66 30.57 37.69
CA PRO A 592 14.71 31.77 38.51
C PRO A 592 15.44 31.52 39.83
N ALA A 593 16.32 32.44 40.20
CA ALA A 593 16.94 32.44 41.53
C ALA A 593 15.87 32.59 42.63
N GLY A 594 15.93 31.75 43.66
CA GLY A 594 15.07 31.86 44.85
C GLY A 594 13.62 31.40 44.70
N LYS A 595 13.16 30.94 43.53
CA LYS A 595 11.77 30.44 43.30
C LYS A 595 11.69 28.92 43.18
N GLY A 596 12.15 28.20 44.21
CA GLY A 596 11.90 26.76 44.37
C GLY A 596 12.47 25.87 43.25
N SER A 597 13.51 26.32 42.55
CA SER A 597 14.15 25.59 41.43
C SER A 597 13.23 25.26 40.25
N ILE A 598 12.03 25.86 40.15
CA ILE A 598 11.10 25.63 39.04
C ILE A 598 11.72 26.12 37.74
N VAL A 599 11.64 25.29 36.69
CA VAL A 599 12.10 25.66 35.35
C VAL A 599 10.92 26.13 34.52
N ARG A 600 11.10 27.25 33.82
CA ARG A 600 10.04 27.93 33.08
C ARG A 600 10.57 28.57 31.80
N VAL A 601 9.68 28.98 30.92
CA VAL A 601 9.99 29.88 29.81
C VAL A 601 9.97 31.31 30.33
N ASN A 602 11.01 32.09 30.00
CA ASN A 602 11.06 33.50 30.37
C ASN A 602 10.43 34.39 29.30
N GLU A 603 9.63 35.36 29.74
CA GLU A 603 9.01 36.39 28.91
C GLU A 603 10.02 37.47 28.49
N ASN A 604 11.02 37.75 29.34
CA ASN A 604 11.96 38.87 29.17
C ASN A 604 13.28 38.48 28.48
N GLY A 605 13.43 37.23 28.06
CA GLY A 605 14.58 36.76 27.28
C GLY A 605 15.78 36.24 28.08
N ASP A 606 15.77 36.31 29.42
CA ASP A 606 16.84 35.66 30.21
C ASP A 606 16.82 34.14 29.98
N LYS A 607 18.01 33.55 29.99
CA LYS A 607 18.24 32.15 29.64
C LYS A 607 19.14 31.49 30.68
N THR A 608 18.91 30.22 30.93
CA THR A 608 19.78 29.39 31.77
C THR A 608 20.62 28.48 30.89
N ASN A 609 21.90 28.35 31.26
CA ASN A 609 22.82 27.42 30.61
C ASN A 609 22.63 26.01 31.18
N PHE A 610 22.52 25.04 30.29
CA PHE A 610 22.40 23.63 30.61
C PHE A 610 23.50 22.82 29.95
N ARG A 611 23.86 21.70 30.54
CA ARG A 611 24.73 20.67 29.96
C ARG A 611 23.88 19.46 29.64
N LEU A 612 24.22 18.81 28.53
CA LEU A 612 23.67 17.50 28.21
C LEU A 612 24.63 16.45 28.77
N VAL A 613 24.13 15.50 29.55
CA VAL A 613 24.89 14.32 29.98
C VAL A 613 24.38 13.14 29.16
N VAL A 614 25.24 12.56 28.32
CA VAL A 614 24.88 11.40 27.50
C VAL A 614 24.76 10.17 28.39
N VAL A 615 23.59 9.52 28.35
CA VAL A 615 23.29 8.31 29.14
C VAL A 615 23.38 7.06 28.26
N ALA A 616 22.73 7.10 27.11
CA ALA A 616 22.83 6.07 26.08
C ALA A 616 23.35 6.72 24.80
N LYS A 617 24.34 6.09 24.19
CA LYS A 617 25.07 6.60 23.03
C LYS A 617 24.88 5.63 21.87
N ASN A 618 24.66 6.18 20.68
CA ASN A 618 24.54 5.40 19.45
C ASN A 618 23.50 4.26 19.56
N ASP A 619 22.38 4.54 20.21
CA ASP A 619 21.25 3.61 20.30
C ASP A 619 20.70 3.40 18.89
N ASN A 620 20.94 2.21 18.31
CA ASN A 620 20.47 1.85 16.98
C ASN A 620 19.04 1.33 17.07
N TYR A 621 18.15 1.83 16.21
CA TYR A 621 16.74 1.47 16.24
C TYR A 621 16.08 1.60 14.86
N GLY A 622 14.80 1.22 14.78
CA GLY A 622 13.99 1.29 13.57
C GLY A 622 14.22 0.10 12.63
N VAL A 623 13.72 0.20 11.39
CA VAL A 623 13.84 -0.90 10.41
C VAL A 623 15.31 -1.17 10.11
N GLY A 624 15.79 -2.36 10.48
CA GLY A 624 17.15 -2.83 10.20
C GLY A 624 18.24 -1.90 10.74
N ASP A 625 18.04 -1.29 11.91
CA ASP A 625 18.99 -0.37 12.55
C ASP A 625 19.35 0.87 11.68
N SER A 626 18.38 1.33 10.88
CA SER A 626 18.54 2.46 9.95
C SER A 626 18.47 3.85 10.61
N LEU A 627 18.40 3.91 11.94
CA LEU A 627 18.36 5.12 12.73
C LEU A 627 19.21 5.00 14.00
N VAL A 628 19.75 6.12 14.46
CA VAL A 628 20.58 6.25 15.65
C VAL A 628 20.14 7.45 16.47
N ARG A 629 19.95 7.23 17.78
CA ARG A 629 19.63 8.29 18.74
C ARG A 629 20.52 8.21 19.98
N ASN A 630 20.51 9.27 20.77
CA ASN A 630 21.14 9.33 22.08
C ASN A 630 20.09 9.68 23.13
N VAL A 631 20.33 9.27 24.37
CA VAL A 631 19.54 9.64 25.55
C VAL A 631 20.35 10.63 26.38
N TYR A 632 19.72 11.69 26.86
CA TYR A 632 20.37 12.75 27.61
C TYR A 632 19.70 13.00 28.96
N GLN A 633 20.50 13.36 29.96
CA GLN A 633 20.04 14.09 31.13
C GLN A 633 20.39 15.56 30.95
N ILE A 634 19.51 16.46 31.37
CA ILE A 634 19.72 17.91 31.26
C ILE A 634 20.14 18.44 32.62
N LYS A 635 21.34 19.00 32.72
CA LYS A 635 21.97 19.42 33.97
C LYS A 635 22.26 20.92 33.97
N ASN A 636 22.17 21.59 35.11
CA ASN A 636 22.83 22.87 35.34
C ASN A 636 23.73 22.78 36.60
N ASP A 637 24.30 23.90 37.03
CA ASP A 637 25.24 23.93 38.17
C ASP A 637 24.59 23.48 39.49
N ASN A 638 23.26 23.56 39.60
CA ASN A 638 22.51 23.25 40.82
C ASN A 638 21.91 21.82 40.83
N GLY A 639 21.90 21.11 39.70
CA GLY A 639 21.31 19.77 39.61
C GLY A 639 20.79 19.41 38.23
N TYR A 640 19.82 18.51 38.17
CA TYR A 640 19.22 17.96 36.96
C TYR A 640 17.77 18.41 36.78
N LEU A 641 17.36 18.61 35.52
CA LEU A 641 15.97 18.78 35.16
C LEU A 641 15.21 17.49 35.50
N THR A 642 14.21 17.62 36.37
CA THR A 642 13.43 16.49 36.89
C THR A 642 12.01 16.90 37.21
N TYR A 643 11.06 15.97 37.16
CA TYR A 643 9.67 16.25 37.46
C TYR A 643 9.38 16.10 38.96
N ASP A 644 8.92 17.17 39.60
CA ASP A 644 8.44 17.14 40.98
C ASP A 644 6.94 16.83 40.99
N SER A 645 6.56 15.68 41.53
CA SER A 645 5.17 15.20 41.57
C SER A 645 4.27 15.99 42.53
N LYS A 646 4.84 16.67 43.54
CA LYS A 646 4.09 17.51 44.48
C LYS A 646 3.80 18.88 43.86
N ALA A 647 4.80 19.49 43.24
CA ALA A 647 4.66 20.76 42.54
C ALA A 647 3.98 20.62 41.17
N LYS A 648 3.95 19.40 40.62
CA LYS A 648 3.47 19.05 39.27
C LYS A 648 4.19 19.85 38.17
N LYS A 649 5.49 20.09 38.35
CA LYS A 649 6.33 20.93 37.50
C LYS A 649 7.72 20.32 37.36
N TYR A 650 8.40 20.64 36.26
CA TYR A 650 9.82 20.37 36.17
C TYR A 650 10.63 21.39 36.99
N VAL A 651 11.57 20.86 37.76
CA VAL A 651 12.46 21.61 38.65
C VAL A 651 13.91 21.18 38.41
N ILE A 652 14.84 21.92 38.99
CA ILE A 652 16.22 21.48 39.17
C ILE A 652 16.34 20.74 40.50
N GLY A 653 16.58 19.42 40.43
CA GLY A 653 16.69 18.53 41.58
C GLY A 653 17.87 17.58 41.49
N SER A 654 17.99 16.67 42.45
CA SER A 654 19.10 15.72 42.54
C SER A 654 18.91 14.48 41.66
N THR A 655 17.67 14.05 41.41
CA THR A 655 17.36 12.83 40.64
C THR A 655 17.13 13.17 39.17
N PRO A 656 17.96 12.70 38.23
CA PRO A 656 17.83 13.04 36.82
C PRO A 656 16.64 12.35 36.15
N THR A 657 16.02 13.04 35.18
CA THR A 657 15.14 12.43 34.19
C THR A 657 15.90 12.24 32.87
N ASN A 658 15.72 11.09 32.24
CA ASN A 658 16.29 10.78 30.94
C ASN A 658 15.36 11.30 29.82
N PHE A 659 15.93 11.92 28.80
CA PHE A 659 15.18 12.49 27.69
C PHE A 659 15.74 12.08 26.34
N PHE A 660 14.84 11.83 25.40
CA PHE A 660 15.11 12.03 23.99
C PHE A 660 14.84 13.47 23.60
N LEU A 661 15.72 14.01 22.76
CA LEU A 661 15.53 15.27 22.06
C LEU A 661 14.96 14.97 20.68
N LYS A 662 13.65 14.72 20.58
CA LYS A 662 12.99 14.26 19.35
C LYS A 662 12.50 15.43 18.51
N GLU A 663 12.90 15.52 17.24
CA GLU A 663 12.51 16.63 16.36
C GLU A 663 11.00 16.66 16.17
N ASN A 664 10.39 17.82 16.39
CA ASN A 664 8.96 18.04 16.22
C ASN A 664 8.66 19.17 15.22
N ASN A 665 9.58 20.13 15.07
CA ASN A 665 9.42 21.28 14.17
C ASN A 665 10.75 21.65 13.52
N CYS A 666 10.67 22.20 12.31
CA CYS A 666 11.80 22.78 11.58
C CYS A 666 11.33 24.10 10.95
N ILE A 667 12.08 25.18 11.17
CA ILE A 667 11.79 26.51 10.63
C ILE A 667 13.09 27.09 10.11
N ASP A 668 13.18 27.34 8.80
CA ASP A 668 14.34 27.92 8.14
C ASP A 668 15.68 27.20 8.49
N GLY A 669 15.65 25.87 8.56
CA GLY A 669 16.80 25.03 8.92
C GLY A 669 17.13 24.98 10.42
N LYS A 670 16.35 25.67 11.27
CA LYS A 670 16.42 25.56 12.73
C LYS A 670 15.49 24.47 13.22
N HIS A 671 16.07 23.42 13.80
CA HIS A 671 15.34 22.29 14.35
C HIS A 671 14.93 22.52 15.81
N TYR A 672 13.70 22.14 16.13
CA TYR A 672 13.12 22.23 17.47
C TYR A 672 12.68 20.84 17.93
N TYR A 673 13.08 20.50 19.14
CA TYR A 673 12.98 19.16 19.69
C TYR A 673 12.01 19.14 20.88
N ALA A 674 11.06 18.20 20.87
CA ALA A 674 10.33 17.81 22.06
C ALA A 674 11.26 17.07 23.03
N LEU A 675 11.14 17.36 24.32
CA LEU A 675 11.86 16.63 25.38
C LEU A 675 10.98 15.47 25.83
N VAL A 676 11.19 14.29 25.25
CA VAL A 676 10.38 13.10 25.51
C VAL A 676 11.08 12.25 26.57
N GLU A 677 10.39 11.85 27.64
CA GLU A 677 10.99 11.02 28.69
C GLU A 677 11.39 9.65 28.13
N ALA A 678 12.68 9.32 28.23
CA ALA A 678 13.27 8.09 27.72
C ALA A 678 13.35 7.03 28.81
N VAL A 679 13.10 5.78 28.43
CA VAL A 679 13.12 4.62 29.32
C VAL A 679 14.33 3.74 28.97
N ILE A 680 15.17 3.51 29.97
CA ILE A 680 16.27 2.54 29.90
C ILE A 680 15.75 1.15 30.28
N ARG A 681 16.37 0.11 29.74
CA ARG A 681 16.05 -1.27 30.12
C ARG A 681 16.53 -1.55 31.53
N GLU A 682 15.72 -2.29 32.25
CA GLU A 682 15.99 -2.72 33.62
C GLU A 682 15.91 -4.25 33.72
N TYR A 683 16.69 -4.81 34.63
CA TYR A 683 16.68 -6.21 35.01
C TYR A 683 16.23 -6.35 36.46
N THR A 684 15.22 -7.21 36.69
CA THR A 684 14.75 -7.56 38.04
C THR A 684 15.65 -8.65 38.62
N ILE A 685 16.21 -8.38 39.79
CA ILE A 685 17.22 -9.23 40.43
C ILE A 685 16.57 -10.48 41.02
N THR A 686 17.09 -11.66 40.67
CA THR A 686 16.48 -12.95 41.04
C THR A 686 16.91 -13.47 42.42
N GLY A 687 17.91 -12.83 43.03
CA GLY A 687 18.42 -13.13 44.37
C GLY A 687 19.69 -13.98 44.40
N GLU A 688 20.01 -14.70 43.31
CA GLU A 688 21.31 -15.36 43.12
C GLU A 688 22.37 -14.41 42.51
N ASP A 689 21.92 -13.29 41.96
CA ASP A 689 22.77 -12.34 41.25
C ASP A 689 23.39 -11.34 42.26
N GLU A 690 24.67 -11.53 42.63
CA GLU A 690 25.47 -10.55 43.40
C GLU A 690 25.74 -9.28 42.56
N ILE A 691 24.70 -8.48 42.33
CA ILE A 691 24.72 -7.29 41.48
C ILE A 691 24.96 -6.03 42.33
N TYR A 692 25.77 -5.11 41.81
CA TYR A 692 26.14 -3.84 42.44
C TYR A 692 25.61 -2.64 41.65
N LEU A 693 25.55 -1.48 42.32
CA LEU A 693 25.26 -0.22 41.64
C LEU A 693 26.42 0.20 40.72
N PRO A 694 26.13 0.83 39.56
CA PRO A 694 27.17 1.34 38.64
C PRO A 694 28.18 2.29 39.30
N ALA A 695 27.77 3.02 40.34
CA ALA A 695 28.63 3.94 41.08
C ALA A 695 29.83 3.25 41.78
N TYR A 696 29.76 1.93 41.98
CA TYR A 696 30.83 1.14 42.57
C TYR A 696 31.75 0.47 41.54
N ASN A 697 31.64 0.81 40.25
CA ASN A 697 32.55 0.33 39.24
C ASN A 697 34.01 0.62 39.63
N GLY A 698 34.84 -0.42 39.59
CA GLY A 698 36.26 -0.34 39.90
C GLY A 698 36.64 -0.52 41.38
N PHE A 699 35.68 -0.46 42.30
CA PHE A 699 35.89 -0.81 43.71
C PHE A 699 36.01 -2.32 43.87
N LYS A 700 36.63 -2.78 44.95
CA LYS A 700 36.53 -4.19 45.35
C LYS A 700 35.25 -4.40 46.16
N SER A 701 34.58 -5.55 45.98
CA SER A 701 33.40 -5.91 46.77
C SER A 701 33.66 -5.97 48.28
N THR A 702 34.92 -6.08 48.69
CA THR A 702 35.37 -6.04 50.09
C THR A 702 35.68 -4.64 50.61
N ASP A 703 35.67 -3.62 49.76
CA ASP A 703 35.91 -2.24 50.19
C ASP A 703 34.80 -1.76 51.12
N LYS A 704 35.12 -0.78 51.97
CA LYS A 704 34.15 -0.17 52.89
C LYS A 704 33.78 1.23 52.41
N ILE A 705 32.49 1.54 52.46
CA ILE A 705 31.91 2.84 52.16
C ILE A 705 31.21 3.38 53.40
N LYS A 706 31.05 4.71 53.47
CA LYS A 706 30.27 5.32 54.55
C LYS A 706 28.78 5.26 54.24
N ASN A 707 27.98 4.73 55.16
CA ASN A 707 26.53 4.81 55.08
C ASN A 707 26.02 6.22 55.43
N GLU A 708 24.70 6.44 55.36
CA GLU A 708 24.05 7.72 55.70
C GLU A 708 24.29 8.19 57.15
N LYS A 709 24.75 7.28 58.03
CA LYS A 709 25.09 7.56 59.44
C LYS A 709 26.61 7.74 59.66
N GLY A 710 27.42 7.67 58.59
CA GLY A 710 28.87 7.87 58.62
C GLY A 710 29.69 6.65 59.05
N GLU A 711 29.06 5.48 59.17
CA GLU A 711 29.69 4.21 59.58
C GLU A 711 30.25 3.45 58.36
N ASP A 712 31.38 2.77 58.55
CA ASP A 712 32.00 1.96 57.50
C ASP A 712 31.23 0.64 57.30
N VAL A 713 30.54 0.54 56.17
CA VAL A 713 29.80 -0.66 55.74
C VAL A 713 30.42 -1.25 54.47
N ALA A 714 30.31 -2.56 54.27
CA ALA A 714 30.71 -3.19 53.01
C ALA A 714 29.85 -2.65 51.86
N ILE A 715 30.38 -2.65 50.63
CA ILE A 715 29.62 -2.24 49.45
C ILE A 715 28.37 -3.14 49.32
N PRO A 716 27.15 -2.57 49.39
CA PRO A 716 25.94 -3.37 49.35
C PRO A 716 25.66 -3.90 47.95
N THR A 717 25.26 -5.16 47.86
CA THR A 717 24.58 -5.68 46.67
C THR A 717 23.15 -5.17 46.63
N LEU A 718 22.58 -5.11 45.43
CA LEU A 718 21.18 -4.81 45.25
C LEU A 718 20.31 -5.98 45.75
N GLU A 719 19.21 -5.66 46.41
CA GLU A 719 18.30 -6.67 46.98
C GLU A 719 17.53 -7.43 45.89
N LYS A 720 17.10 -8.65 46.22
CA LYS A 720 16.16 -9.43 45.40
C LYS A 720 14.90 -8.60 45.08
N ASP A 721 14.36 -8.79 43.88
CA ASP A 721 13.18 -8.11 43.34
C ASP A 721 13.36 -6.60 43.09
N LYS A 722 14.55 -6.05 43.39
CA LYS A 722 14.92 -4.70 42.92
C LYS A 722 15.33 -4.74 41.45
N LYS A 723 15.32 -3.56 40.85
CA LYS A 723 15.69 -3.38 39.44
C LYS A 723 17.05 -2.70 39.32
N THR A 724 17.83 -3.15 38.35
CA THR A 724 19.09 -2.51 37.94
C THR A 724 19.03 -2.18 36.45
N PRO A 725 19.65 -1.08 35.98
CA PRO A 725 19.80 -0.82 34.56
C PRO A 725 20.59 -1.92 33.82
N LEU A 726 20.27 -2.12 32.55
CA LEU A 726 21.04 -2.96 31.63
C LEU A 726 21.99 -2.13 30.78
N PHE A 727 23.16 -2.70 30.50
CA PHE A 727 24.23 -2.06 29.75
C PHE A 727 24.65 -2.86 28.52
N ASP A 728 25.22 -2.18 27.52
CA ASP A 728 26.03 -2.81 26.49
C ASP A 728 27.43 -3.17 27.03
N LYS A 729 28.25 -3.86 26.22
CA LYS A 729 29.63 -4.26 26.60
C LYS A 729 30.57 -3.10 26.91
N ASP A 730 30.25 -1.90 26.42
CA ASP A 730 31.06 -0.69 26.56
C ASP A 730 30.59 0.15 27.77
N GLY A 731 29.56 -0.32 28.48
CA GLY A 731 29.01 0.32 29.68
C GLY A 731 27.95 1.39 29.40
N ASN A 732 27.46 1.52 28.16
CA ASN A 732 26.34 2.42 27.86
C ASN A 732 25.01 1.78 28.22
N TYR A 733 24.05 2.59 28.65
CA TYR A 733 22.70 2.11 28.97
C TYR A 733 21.97 1.60 27.73
N LEU A 734 21.27 0.47 27.87
CA LEU A 734 20.37 -0.02 26.83
C LEU A 734 19.01 0.68 26.91
N VAL A 735 18.49 1.14 25.78
CA VAL A 735 17.17 1.76 25.67
C VAL A 735 16.09 0.69 25.51
N LYS A 736 14.94 0.87 26.15
CA LYS A 736 13.81 -0.06 26.04
C LYS A 736 13.11 0.14 24.69
N ASP A 737 13.09 -0.84 23.80
CA ASP A 737 12.46 -0.68 22.48
C ASP A 737 12.14 -2.04 21.84
N ASN A 738 11.83 -2.07 20.53
CA ASN A 738 11.54 -3.31 19.82
C ASN A 738 12.77 -4.14 19.40
N SER A 739 13.98 -3.73 19.80
CA SER A 739 15.16 -4.57 19.62
C SER A 739 15.06 -5.83 20.48
N THR A 740 15.57 -6.94 19.95
CA THR A 740 15.66 -8.23 20.65
C THR A 740 17.03 -8.37 21.31
N ILE A 741 17.08 -8.41 22.64
CA ILE A 741 18.32 -8.55 23.40
C ILE A 741 18.42 -9.92 24.09
N LYS A 742 19.36 -10.77 23.64
CA LYS A 742 19.60 -12.09 24.28
C LYS A 742 20.57 -12.01 25.46
N LYS A 743 21.49 -11.04 25.38
CA LYS A 743 22.56 -10.81 26.34
C LYS A 743 22.64 -9.32 26.62
N ALA A 744 22.95 -9.00 27.87
CA ALA A 744 23.20 -7.64 28.31
C ALA A 744 24.24 -7.67 29.43
N PHE A 745 24.60 -6.52 29.95
CA PHE A 745 25.63 -6.41 30.96
C PHE A 745 25.09 -5.73 32.23
N VAL A 746 25.59 -6.16 33.39
CA VAL A 746 25.33 -5.57 34.72
C VAL A 746 26.64 -5.55 35.52
N TYR A 747 26.68 -4.81 36.63
CA TYR A 747 27.89 -4.75 37.48
C TYR A 747 27.89 -5.88 38.50
N THR A 748 28.87 -6.78 38.41
CA THR A 748 29.09 -7.87 39.38
C THR A 748 30.55 -7.89 39.82
N ALA A 749 30.85 -8.57 40.93
CA ALA A 749 32.23 -8.74 41.38
C ALA A 749 32.94 -9.81 40.57
N ASN A 750 34.11 -9.48 40.01
CA ASN A 750 35.00 -10.44 39.39
C ASN A 750 35.38 -11.53 40.42
N LYS A 751 35.29 -12.80 40.02
CA LYS A 751 35.50 -13.94 40.92
C LYS A 751 36.90 -13.97 41.54
N ASP A 752 37.91 -13.53 40.80
CA ASP A 752 39.32 -13.59 41.20
C ASP A 752 39.79 -12.30 41.87
N THR A 753 39.56 -11.16 41.22
CA THR A 753 40.08 -9.87 41.69
C THR A 753 39.19 -9.20 42.73
N LYS A 754 37.94 -9.69 42.88
CA LYS A 754 36.86 -9.08 43.65
C LYS A 754 36.50 -7.67 43.21
N LYS A 755 37.05 -7.19 42.09
CA LYS A 755 36.75 -5.89 41.53
C LYS A 755 35.36 -5.91 40.92
N ILE A 756 34.54 -4.93 41.24
CA ILE A 756 33.21 -4.73 40.65
C ILE A 756 33.43 -4.18 39.25
N GLU A 757 32.95 -4.92 38.26
CA GLU A 757 33.10 -4.57 36.86
C GLU A 757 31.91 -5.08 36.05
N LEU A 758 31.85 -4.64 34.81
CA LEU A 758 30.75 -4.96 33.92
C LEU A 758 30.84 -6.43 33.45
N SER A 759 29.79 -7.21 33.68
CA SER A 759 29.71 -8.64 33.37
C SER A 759 28.46 -8.99 32.56
N GLU A 760 28.62 -9.90 31.60
CA GLU A 760 27.53 -10.37 30.74
C GLU A 760 26.55 -11.27 31.50
N ILE A 761 25.26 -11.03 31.29
CA ILE A 761 24.15 -11.87 31.76
C ILE A 761 23.26 -12.28 30.60
N ASN A 762 22.59 -13.42 30.75
CA ASN A 762 21.57 -13.88 29.80
C ASN A 762 20.21 -13.29 30.16
N ILE A 763 19.48 -12.83 29.16
CA ILE A 763 18.14 -12.26 29.34
C ILE A 763 17.09 -13.32 29.03
N ALA A 764 16.22 -13.59 30.00
CA ALA A 764 15.09 -14.50 29.84
C ALA A 764 14.17 -14.05 28.69
N GLU A 765 13.61 -14.99 27.93
CA GLU A 765 12.82 -14.73 26.72
C GLU A 765 11.74 -13.66 26.91
N ALA A 766 11.02 -13.68 28.05
CA ALA A 766 9.96 -12.71 28.38
C ALA A 766 10.44 -11.24 28.46
N ASN A 767 11.75 -11.00 28.59
CA ASN A 767 12.34 -9.66 28.72
C ASN A 767 13.18 -9.24 27.51
N GLN A 768 13.27 -10.08 26.46
CA GLN A 768 14.16 -9.81 25.32
C GLN A 768 13.61 -8.72 24.39
N THR A 769 12.30 -8.59 24.29
CA THR A 769 11.61 -7.67 23.36
C THR A 769 10.72 -6.69 24.11
N SER A 770 10.61 -5.46 23.62
CA SER A 770 9.58 -4.50 24.03
C SER A 770 8.93 -3.89 22.79
N LYS A 771 8.00 -2.95 22.94
CA LYS A 771 7.48 -2.20 21.78
C LYS A 771 8.30 -0.94 21.53
N SER A 772 8.31 -0.43 20.31
CA SER A 772 9.09 0.78 19.98
C SER A 772 8.69 2.00 20.79
N ASP A 773 7.41 2.13 21.14
CA ASP A 773 6.88 3.20 21.98
C ASP A 773 7.23 3.04 23.46
N ASP A 774 7.59 1.84 23.94
CA ASP A 774 8.06 1.64 25.32
C ASP A 774 9.39 2.36 25.60
N ALA A 775 10.10 2.79 24.56
CA ALA A 775 11.26 3.67 24.67
C ALA A 775 10.92 4.99 25.33
N GLN A 776 9.67 5.40 25.17
CA GLN A 776 9.14 6.63 25.70
C GLN A 776 8.19 6.27 26.84
N LYS A 777 8.20 7.03 27.93
CA LYS A 777 7.33 6.75 29.08
C LYS A 777 5.85 7.13 28.85
N GLY A 778 5.49 7.51 27.63
CA GLY A 778 4.22 8.19 27.34
C GLY A 778 4.19 9.66 27.76
N LEU A 779 5.33 10.20 28.23
CA LEU A 779 5.43 11.52 28.87
C LEU A 779 6.46 12.40 28.16
N LYS A 780 6.20 13.70 28.15
CA LYS A 780 7.12 14.71 27.62
C LYS A 780 7.06 16.01 28.42
N VAL A 781 8.05 16.87 28.23
CA VAL A 781 8.01 18.22 28.79
C VAL A 781 7.07 19.09 27.96
N SER A 782 6.19 19.81 28.65
CA SER A 782 5.26 20.78 28.09
C SER A 782 5.40 22.12 28.80
N VAL A 783 4.95 23.19 28.15
CA VAL A 783 4.94 24.54 28.73
C VAL A 783 3.48 24.89 29.03
N ASP A 784 3.20 25.20 30.29
CA ASP A 784 1.87 25.67 30.67
C ASP A 784 1.63 27.09 30.12
N ASP A 785 0.53 27.27 29.38
CA ASP A 785 0.27 28.53 28.66
C ASP A 785 -0.01 29.72 29.59
N ASN A 786 -0.44 29.48 30.83
CA ASN A 786 -0.81 30.54 31.77
C ASN A 786 0.38 30.97 32.64
N THR A 787 1.19 30.01 33.06
CA THR A 787 2.28 30.24 34.02
C THR A 787 3.65 30.28 33.36
N LEU A 788 3.77 29.73 32.14
CA LEU A 788 5.00 29.45 31.41
C LEU A 788 5.95 28.47 32.11
N ASP A 789 5.51 27.85 33.19
CA ASP A 789 6.28 26.85 33.89
C ASP A 789 6.28 25.54 33.09
N LEU A 790 7.39 24.79 33.18
CA LEU A 790 7.45 23.47 32.55
C LEU A 790 6.61 22.48 33.36
N THR A 791 5.70 21.80 32.68
CA THR A 791 4.82 20.76 33.20
C THR A 791 5.04 19.47 32.43
N GLN A 792 4.46 18.37 32.91
CA GLN A 792 4.51 17.10 32.22
C GLN A 792 3.28 16.95 31.32
N GLY A 793 3.52 16.73 30.04
CA GLY A 793 2.52 16.45 29.02
C GLY A 793 2.56 15.00 28.54
N SER A 794 1.62 14.69 27.67
CA SER A 794 1.36 13.35 27.12
C SER A 794 1.97 13.25 25.74
N THR A 795 2.65 12.14 25.42
CA THR A 795 3.13 11.92 24.04
C THR A 795 2.01 11.65 23.05
N LYS A 796 0.75 11.56 23.49
CA LYS A 796 -0.43 11.49 22.63
C LYS A 796 -0.79 12.88 22.10
N ASP A 797 0.02 13.37 21.16
CA ASP A 797 -0.11 14.74 20.64
C ASP A 797 -1.04 14.88 19.42
N LYS A 798 -1.40 13.75 18.79
CA LYS A 798 -2.27 13.68 17.59
C LYS A 798 -3.11 12.41 17.59
N PHE A 799 -4.19 12.40 16.81
CA PHE A 799 -5.07 11.27 16.45
C PHE A 799 -5.90 10.65 17.59
N GLU A 800 -5.40 10.68 18.82
CA GLU A 800 -6.10 10.25 20.01
C GLU A 800 -7.16 11.29 20.42
N ASN A 801 -8.26 10.86 21.03
CA ASN A 801 -9.31 11.74 21.57
C ASN A 801 -9.44 11.58 23.08
N GLY A 802 -9.90 12.62 23.78
CA GLY A 802 -10.16 12.58 25.22
C GLY A 802 -9.24 13.48 26.06
N ALA A 803 -9.31 13.34 27.38
CA ALA A 803 -8.63 14.20 28.35
C ALA A 803 -7.09 14.05 28.33
N ASP A 804 -6.58 12.91 27.85
CA ASP A 804 -5.14 12.61 27.80
C ASP A 804 -4.46 13.09 26.50
N ARG A 805 -5.22 13.74 25.60
CA ARG A 805 -4.71 14.29 24.33
C ARG A 805 -3.99 15.61 24.58
N GLU A 806 -2.75 15.72 24.12
CA GLU A 806 -2.04 16.99 24.12
C GLU A 806 -2.27 17.73 22.79
N ILE A 807 -2.87 18.92 22.85
CA ILE A 807 -3.27 19.67 21.65
C ILE A 807 -2.06 20.36 20.97
N ARG A 808 -1.01 20.67 21.73
CA ARG A 808 0.19 21.36 21.22
C ARG A 808 1.45 20.77 21.82
N THR A 809 2.39 20.38 20.97
CA THR A 809 3.70 19.89 21.43
C THR A 809 4.66 21.05 21.64
N SER A 810 5.07 21.27 22.90
CA SER A 810 6.19 22.14 23.21
C SER A 810 7.49 21.59 22.64
N ALA A 811 8.26 22.45 21.97
CA ALA A 811 9.51 22.08 21.34
C ALA A 811 10.57 23.18 21.54
N PHE A 812 11.83 22.76 21.63
CA PHE A 812 12.96 23.61 21.97
C PHE A 812 14.10 23.43 20.97
N ALA A 813 14.62 24.52 20.42
CA ALA A 813 15.89 24.46 19.71
C ALA A 813 17.02 24.44 20.75
N VAL A 814 17.86 23.41 20.68
CA VAL A 814 19.01 23.23 21.58
C VAL A 814 20.24 23.83 20.92
N VAL A 815 20.57 25.05 21.34
CA VAL A 815 21.62 25.87 20.72
C VAL A 815 22.80 25.95 21.67
N THR A 816 24.01 25.81 21.14
CA THR A 816 25.25 26.03 21.90
C THR A 816 25.28 27.45 22.42
N ASP A 817 25.61 27.64 23.70
CA ASP A 817 25.74 29.00 24.24
C ASP A 817 26.93 29.71 23.57
N ASN A 818 26.67 30.90 23.05
CA ASN A 818 27.67 31.69 22.31
C ASN A 818 28.49 32.63 23.21
N SER A 819 28.39 32.51 24.54
CA SER A 819 29.24 33.20 25.51
C SER A 819 30.74 32.96 25.24
N PRO A 820 31.70 33.77 25.70
CA PRO A 820 33.13 33.49 25.49
C PRO A 820 33.54 32.07 25.90
N LEU A 821 34.51 31.46 25.19
CA LEU A 821 34.87 30.03 25.29
C LEU A 821 35.11 29.58 26.75
N TYR A 822 35.81 30.39 27.54
CA TYR A 822 36.12 30.12 28.95
C TYR A 822 34.88 30.01 29.86
N ARG A 823 33.75 30.63 29.50
CA ARG A 823 32.46 30.49 30.23
C ARG A 823 31.66 29.26 29.79
N ARG A 824 32.04 28.60 28.69
CA ARG A 824 31.37 27.40 28.17
C ARG A 824 31.91 26.12 28.81
N PHE A 825 33.20 26.08 29.16
CA PHE A 825 33.86 24.87 29.65
C PHE A 825 33.49 24.50 31.08
N ASN A 826 33.69 23.22 31.42
CA ASN A 826 33.55 22.74 32.79
C ASN A 826 34.89 22.85 33.52
N ASN A 827 35.20 24.01 34.07
CA ASN A 827 36.47 24.26 34.76
C ASN A 827 36.72 23.24 35.90
N ALA A 828 35.66 22.73 36.55
CA ALA A 828 35.78 21.68 37.57
C ALA A 828 36.18 20.32 36.99
N VAL A 829 35.65 19.90 35.84
CA VAL A 829 36.06 18.63 35.18
C VAL A 829 37.44 18.74 34.54
N LEU A 830 37.84 19.95 34.16
CA LEU A 830 39.19 20.24 33.68
C LEU A 830 40.21 20.37 34.82
N ASN A 831 39.79 20.32 36.10
CA ASN A 831 40.61 20.61 37.28
C ASN A 831 41.28 22.00 37.25
N GLU A 832 40.64 22.99 36.62
CA GLU A 832 41.13 24.37 36.45
C GLU A 832 40.29 25.34 37.30
N SER A 833 40.48 25.31 38.61
CA SER A 833 39.66 26.06 39.58
C SER A 833 40.51 27.01 40.42
N GLU A 834 41.03 28.10 39.83
CA GLU A 834 41.60 29.21 40.60
C GLU A 834 41.07 30.57 40.12
N THR A 835 40.15 31.15 40.90
CA THR A 835 39.73 32.57 41.09
C THR A 835 39.62 33.56 39.92
N ALA A 836 39.99 33.22 38.69
CA ALA A 836 39.79 34.01 37.48
C ALA A 836 39.35 33.09 36.33
N ASP A 837 38.35 33.56 35.58
CA ASP A 837 37.77 32.97 34.37
C ASP A 837 38.84 32.75 33.27
N SER A 838 39.71 31.75 33.42
CA SER A 838 40.87 31.50 32.56
C SER A 838 40.98 30.02 32.21
N LEU A 839 41.24 29.73 30.93
CA LEU A 839 41.51 28.39 30.40
C LEU A 839 43.02 28.19 30.39
N PHE A 840 43.50 27.11 31.01
CA PHE A 840 44.89 26.70 30.93
C PHE A 840 45.01 25.61 29.87
N PHE A 841 46.09 25.64 29.08
CA PHE A 841 46.34 24.57 28.10
C PHE A 841 47.53 23.77 28.61
N VAL A 842 47.37 22.45 28.77
CA VAL A 842 48.46 21.55 29.18
C VAL A 842 48.89 20.68 28.00
N GLU A 843 50.19 20.66 27.73
CA GLU A 843 50.77 19.87 26.66
C GLU A 843 50.66 18.36 26.97
N LYS A 844 50.32 17.57 25.93
CA LYS A 844 49.81 16.20 26.08
C LYS A 844 50.86 15.20 26.60
N ILE A 845 52.13 15.35 26.23
CA ILE A 845 53.22 14.38 26.43
C ILE A 845 53.95 14.62 27.75
N ARG A 846 54.33 15.86 28.06
CA ARG A 846 55.10 16.28 29.24
C ARG A 846 54.23 16.73 30.41
N LYS A 847 52.94 16.97 30.17
CA LYS A 847 51.99 17.48 31.19
C LYS A 847 52.39 18.86 31.74
N GLU A 848 53.05 19.67 30.92
CA GLU A 848 53.46 21.03 31.26
C GLU A 848 52.41 22.05 30.78
N TYR A 849 52.20 23.12 31.54
CA TYR A 849 51.34 24.22 31.13
C TYR A 849 51.96 25.00 29.96
N LEU A 850 51.17 25.26 28.93
CA LEU A 850 51.46 26.18 27.84
C LEU A 850 51.25 27.62 28.36
N MET A 851 52.24 28.15 29.06
CA MET A 851 52.27 29.55 29.52
C MET A 851 53.63 30.18 29.23
N ASP A 852 53.65 31.48 29.00
CA ASP A 852 54.85 32.32 29.09
C ASP A 852 54.87 32.91 30.51
N GLU A 853 55.71 32.36 31.41
CA GLU A 853 55.82 32.79 32.80
C GLU A 853 57.07 33.67 32.98
N TRP A 854 56.86 34.95 33.27
CA TRP A 854 57.92 35.96 33.40
C TRP A 854 58.14 36.44 34.85
N ASN A 855 57.48 35.82 35.83
CA ASN A 855 57.71 36.09 37.24
C ASN A 855 59.03 35.46 37.73
N LYS A 856 59.99 36.32 38.07
CA LYS A 856 61.32 35.92 38.58
C LYS A 856 61.27 35.10 39.88
N ASN A 857 60.14 35.08 40.57
CA ASN A 857 59.94 34.30 41.80
C ASN A 857 59.36 32.90 41.52
N LEU A 858 58.87 32.62 40.31
CA LEU A 858 58.27 31.33 39.91
C LEU A 858 59.15 30.54 38.93
N THR A 859 60.30 31.09 38.55
CA THR A 859 61.30 30.43 37.70
C THR A 859 62.20 29.53 38.55
N ASP A 860 61.86 28.24 38.62
CA ASP A 860 62.76 27.21 39.17
C ASP A 860 63.76 26.77 38.09
N LYS A 861 65.03 26.59 38.45
CA LYS A 861 66.11 26.14 37.55
C LYS A 861 65.89 24.74 36.95
N LYS A 862 64.88 24.00 37.41
CA LYS A 862 64.58 22.63 36.98
C LYS A 862 63.29 22.48 36.18
N VAL A 863 62.55 23.56 35.93
CA VAL A 863 61.28 23.51 35.19
C VAL A 863 61.51 24.09 33.78
N ASP A 864 61.49 23.22 32.78
CA ASP A 864 61.50 23.62 31.37
C ASP A 864 60.05 23.85 30.93
N TYR A 865 59.76 25.01 30.34
CA TYR A 865 58.43 25.31 29.77
C TYR A 865 58.45 25.05 28.26
N ALA A 866 57.56 24.18 27.77
CA ALA A 866 57.36 23.94 26.34
C ALA A 866 56.63 25.11 25.67
N GLY A 867 57.37 26.09 25.13
CA GLY A 867 56.82 27.20 24.35
C GLY A 867 56.53 26.86 22.88
N ILE A 868 55.39 27.33 22.36
CA ILE A 868 55.12 27.39 20.91
C ILE A 868 55.92 28.55 20.31
N TRP A 869 56.84 28.28 19.38
CA TRP A 869 57.63 29.27 18.62
C TRP A 869 57.31 29.13 17.11
N ASN A 870 57.48 30.11 16.19
CA ASN A 870 58.33 31.32 16.11
C ASN A 870 57.89 32.23 14.92
N LYS A 871 58.41 33.47 14.88
CA LYS A 871 59.09 33.94 13.66
C LYS A 871 60.31 34.81 14.00
N GLU A 872 61.16 34.30 14.90
CA GLU A 872 62.52 34.77 15.23
C GLU A 872 62.65 36.14 15.97
N LYS A 873 61.55 36.78 16.39
CA LYS A 873 61.45 38.27 16.43
C LYS A 873 60.56 38.95 17.50
N ALA A 874 60.25 38.34 18.65
CA ALA A 874 59.31 38.97 19.60
C ALA A 874 60.02 39.74 20.74
N ASP A 875 60.25 41.04 20.53
CA ASP A 875 60.65 42.02 21.57
C ASP A 875 59.47 42.32 22.53
N GLY A 876 59.27 41.43 23.51
CA GLY A 876 58.83 41.86 24.84
C GLY A 876 57.36 42.21 25.08
N LYS A 877 56.40 41.78 24.25
CA LYS A 877 54.97 41.80 24.61
C LYS A 877 54.26 40.66 23.89
N LEU A 878 53.69 39.70 24.61
CA LEU A 878 52.37 39.07 24.36
C LEU A 878 52.18 37.83 25.25
N ALA A 879 51.08 37.82 26.01
CA ALA A 879 50.51 36.62 26.62
C ALA A 879 49.28 36.18 25.78
N PHE A 880 48.94 34.89 25.80
CA PHE A 880 47.66 34.42 25.27
C PHE A 880 46.56 34.76 26.28
N ILE A 881 46.06 36.00 26.21
CA ILE A 881 44.94 36.48 27.02
C ILE A 881 43.71 36.53 26.13
N VAL A 882 42.70 35.71 26.45
CA VAL A 882 41.34 35.87 25.91
C VAL A 882 40.59 36.79 26.87
N ASP A 883 40.78 38.10 26.71
CA ASP A 883 40.08 39.14 27.48
C ASP A 883 38.77 39.54 26.79
N THR A 884 37.75 39.85 27.58
CA THR A 884 36.49 40.45 27.09
C THR A 884 36.64 41.96 27.07
N ALA A 885 36.56 42.57 25.89
CA ALA A 885 36.10 43.95 25.78
C ALA A 885 34.61 44.05 26.16
#